data_AF-A0A836C3E3-F1
#
_entry.id   AF-A0A836C3E3-F1
#
_cell.length_a   1.000
_cell.length_b   1.000
_cell.length_c   1.000
_cell.angle_alpha   90.00
_cell.angle_beta   90.00
_cell.angle_gamma   90.00
#
_symmetry.space_group_name_H-M   'P 1'
#
loop_
_entity.id
_entity.type
_entity.pdbx_description
1 polymer ?
#
loop_
_entity_poly.entity_id
_entity_poly.type
_entity_poly.pdbx_seq_one_letter_code
_entity_poly.pdbx_strand_id
1 'polypeptide(L)'
;MAADLAPLRGVLSWIESLVRPTLGLSPASGSSEPSASPRRGLARAPAFDRLSDPSARYDDYPPDPLLEPGPIDVPRLRRRLRAYGDAYDIPSDAVRQMDELLCTPLAARLLALPPAALHDMLILDAYKPRMHVMYDKYMDGCTADFALVVRRAPPAADPAVLPHTGPELWSGFQRALAGLADVQPYSPHEVEALRTQFGMELPRSLLAQAHKHGVARVTWQPRGGPEGGEVAIASGPLVSASLAETACMQRFQELAVAAQVAAHRSSLPPPAPGCPPPLDRTERLASALARLGGAVGRINAAGHGCSVALFAGRRASDPLYLVLQNLYCAAHLTGYSGTSSVFVAAVLGREWTDMVPPERETWGGTGRLVGTHAHEQASALQQLLAPYDLEAGRRAGLPPGAALPVTPLLAHLLFLAANGGGGPDGCSATALPDSFTTPAFLAVATAAEVPEGLRRDLEAHQGWAVPQGARCFDLFRRWRVDSGDYAAVAEAIMGAWEGRCAALAARGRPGLPRPLLMHSNLDSVEDIERVARLPERIRPATLAFGTLADGFLPFLPPEQPAAPPAGAQLSAEELMAAAGLAAAAGCAAAADLTAAAERASAPAGPTEAAAAADGSAPRPTVALASVVMKLVQARPPRPLPPLGSADGAAGLPASAVKLGDGAVSGGKAQVDPRLPPAAAAAALAAAVDMAHGAAAAAPLCEAAAAAVSSVLAEAYEAVVRGGVLKATP
;
A
#
# COMPACT_ATOMS: atom_id res chain seq x y z
N MET A 1 -35.80 29.61 46.38
CA MET A 1 -36.29 28.42 45.66
C MET A 1 -35.08 27.72 45.05
N ALA A 2 -34.51 26.77 45.80
CA ALA A 2 -33.42 25.93 45.31
C ALA A 2 -34.03 24.80 44.47
N ALA A 3 -33.61 24.67 43.21
CA ALA A 3 -34.03 23.59 42.34
C ALA A 3 -33.31 22.30 42.74
N ASP A 4 -34.10 21.23 42.87
CA ASP A 4 -33.69 19.91 43.30
C ASP A 4 -32.81 19.22 42.23
N LEU A 5 -31.54 19.00 42.57
CA LEU A 5 -30.54 18.34 41.71
C LEU A 5 -30.55 16.80 41.87
N ALA A 6 -31.55 16.23 42.54
CA ALA A 6 -31.71 14.78 42.67
C ALA A 6 -31.61 13.99 41.35
N PRO A 7 -32.12 14.47 40.19
CA PRO A 7 -32.02 13.71 38.93
C PRO A 7 -30.58 13.59 38.39
N LEU A 8 -29.71 14.55 38.69
CA LEU A 8 -28.32 14.57 38.22
C LEU A 8 -27.42 13.60 39.00
N ARG A 9 -27.76 13.30 40.26
CA ARG A 9 -27.00 12.32 41.05
C ARG A 9 -27.19 10.88 40.56
N GLY A 10 -28.36 10.55 40.03
CA GLY A 10 -28.61 9.24 39.41
C GLY A 10 -27.80 9.01 38.13
N VAL A 11 -27.64 10.05 37.31
CA VAL A 11 -26.86 9.99 36.06
C VAL A 11 -25.37 9.86 36.34
N LEU A 12 -24.84 10.58 37.33
CA LEU A 12 -23.43 10.47 37.73
C LEU A 12 -23.10 9.10 38.36
N SER A 13 -24.01 8.56 39.18
CA SER A 13 -23.88 7.19 39.73
C SER A 13 -23.88 6.12 38.63
N TRP A 14 -24.66 6.31 37.57
CA TRP A 14 -24.72 5.38 36.44
C TRP A 14 -23.45 5.43 35.59
N ILE A 15 -22.93 6.65 35.33
CA ILE A 15 -21.65 6.85 34.63
C ILE A 15 -20.48 6.25 35.44
N GLU A 16 -20.44 6.42 36.77
CA GLU A 16 -19.40 5.80 37.62
C GLU A 16 -19.47 4.27 37.62
N SER A 17 -20.67 3.68 37.51
CA SER A 17 -20.83 2.22 37.44
C SER A 17 -20.32 1.61 36.13
N LEU A 18 -20.31 2.38 35.05
CA LEU A 18 -19.82 1.97 33.73
C LEU A 18 -18.30 2.09 33.59
N VAL A 19 -17.67 3.02 34.31
CA VAL A 19 -16.23 3.32 34.18
C VAL A 19 -15.37 2.52 35.16
N ARG A 20 -15.90 2.12 36.32
CA ARG A 20 -15.12 1.38 37.34
C ARG A 20 -14.58 0.01 36.88
N PRO A 21 -15.27 -0.82 36.08
CA PRO A 21 -14.74 -2.09 35.61
C PRO A 21 -13.55 -1.94 34.64
N THR A 22 -13.45 -0.80 33.96
CA THR A 22 -12.47 -0.55 32.89
C THR A 22 -11.10 -0.10 33.41
N LEU A 23 -11.01 0.30 34.69
CA LEU A 23 -9.77 0.83 35.30
C LEU A 23 -9.12 -0.09 36.34
N GLY A 24 -9.64 -1.31 36.56
CA GLY A 24 -8.96 -2.33 37.36
C GLY A 24 -8.72 -1.98 38.84
N LEU A 25 -9.47 -1.04 39.42
CA LEU A 25 -9.36 -0.69 40.84
C LEU A 25 -10.39 -1.49 41.65
N SER A 26 -9.92 -2.54 42.33
CA SER A 26 -10.71 -3.31 43.30
C SER A 26 -10.52 -2.74 44.72
N PRO A 27 -11.58 -2.61 45.55
CA PRO A 27 -11.42 -2.23 46.95
C PRO A 27 -11.11 -3.46 47.83
N ALA A 28 -10.20 -3.29 48.78
CA ALA A 28 -9.70 -4.32 49.68
C ALA A 28 -10.61 -4.59 50.90
N SER A 29 -10.84 -5.88 51.20
CA SER A 29 -11.03 -6.50 52.54
C SER A 29 -11.28 -8.01 52.32
N GLY A 30 -10.83 -9.00 53.10
CA GLY A 30 -9.94 -9.10 54.26
C GLY A 30 -9.64 -10.60 54.53
N SER A 31 -8.40 -10.88 54.96
CA SER A 31 -7.89 -12.02 55.77
C SER A 31 -8.16 -13.50 55.42
N SER A 32 -7.10 -14.23 55.00
CA SER A 32 -6.43 -15.27 55.81
C SER A 32 -5.18 -15.85 55.09
N GLU A 33 -4.00 -15.71 55.72
CA GLU A 33 -2.64 -16.23 55.38
C GLU A 33 -2.48 -17.75 55.63
N PRO A 34 -1.29 -18.43 55.44
CA PRO A 34 0.03 -18.04 54.87
C PRO A 34 0.66 -19.08 53.89
N SER A 35 1.76 -18.69 53.21
CA SER A 35 3.07 -19.42 53.21
C SER A 35 3.90 -19.32 51.90
N ALA A 36 4.94 -18.48 51.99
CA ALA A 36 6.34 -18.65 51.54
C ALA A 36 6.78 -18.68 50.04
N SER A 37 7.48 -17.58 49.69
CA SER A 37 8.78 -17.50 48.96
C SER A 37 8.81 -17.38 47.40
N PRO A 38 9.84 -16.75 46.80
CA PRO A 38 10.32 -15.38 47.01
C PRO A 38 10.21 -14.53 45.72
N ARG A 39 10.03 -13.22 45.90
CA ARG A 39 10.09 -12.20 44.83
C ARG A 39 11.50 -12.14 44.22
N ARG A 40 11.62 -12.43 42.92
CA ARG A 40 12.69 -11.91 42.06
C ARG A 40 12.16 -10.69 41.31
N GLY A 41 12.97 -9.63 41.30
CA GLY A 41 12.60 -8.29 40.84
C GLY A 41 12.12 -8.25 39.40
N LEU A 42 11.11 -7.41 39.18
CA LEU A 42 10.80 -6.84 37.87
C LEU A 42 12.03 -6.05 37.41
N ALA A 43 12.85 -6.68 36.56
CA ALA A 43 13.87 -6.00 35.80
C ALA A 43 13.19 -4.91 34.95
N ARG A 44 13.64 -3.67 35.12
CA ARG A 44 13.42 -2.59 34.16
C ARG A 44 13.68 -3.13 32.75
N ALA A 45 12.78 -2.83 31.83
CA ALA A 45 13.06 -2.96 30.40
C ALA A 45 14.42 -2.29 30.11
N PRO A 46 15.31 -2.93 29.34
CA PRO A 46 16.62 -2.35 29.07
C PRO A 46 16.40 -1.00 28.37
N ALA A 47 17.01 0.04 28.93
CA ALA A 47 17.25 1.27 28.21
C ALA A 47 18.07 0.89 26.96
N PHE A 48 17.44 0.96 25.79
CA PHE A 48 18.12 0.89 24.50
C PHE A 48 18.83 2.23 24.30
N ASP A 49 19.91 2.43 25.05
CA ASP A 49 20.80 3.56 24.89
C ASP A 49 21.76 3.26 23.72
N ARG A 50 21.79 4.20 22.76
CA ARG A 50 22.74 4.34 21.63
C ARG A 50 22.58 3.34 20.48
N LEU A 51 21.52 3.50 19.71
CA LEU A 51 21.69 3.43 18.26
C LEU A 51 22.57 4.62 17.85
N SER A 52 23.77 4.30 17.39
CA SER A 52 24.74 5.20 16.77
C SER A 52 24.08 6.19 15.82
N ASP A 53 24.55 7.44 15.87
CA ASP A 53 24.20 8.53 14.96
C ASP A 53 24.02 8.04 13.51
N PRO A 54 22.78 8.02 12.97
CA PRO A 54 22.53 7.55 11.62
C PRO A 54 23.19 8.44 10.56
N SER A 55 23.51 9.71 10.86
CA SER A 55 24.19 10.61 9.90
C SER A 55 25.60 10.13 9.56
N ALA A 56 26.30 9.51 10.50
CA ALA A 56 27.66 9.00 10.31
C ALA A 56 27.77 7.80 9.33
N ARG A 57 26.64 7.19 8.92
CA ARG A 57 26.64 6.08 7.95
C ARG A 57 26.47 6.52 6.50
N TYR A 58 26.12 7.78 6.24
CA TYR A 58 25.72 8.22 4.90
C TYR A 58 26.77 9.06 4.17
N ASP A 59 27.80 9.56 4.85
CA ASP A 59 28.85 10.39 4.22
C ASP A 59 29.81 9.59 3.32
N ASP A 60 29.90 8.26 3.49
CA ASP A 60 30.82 7.38 2.73
C ASP A 60 30.19 6.75 1.46
N TYR A 61 28.90 6.97 1.20
CA TYR A 61 28.24 6.45 0.00
C TYR A 61 28.22 7.49 -1.12
N PRO A 62 28.56 7.11 -2.38
CA PRO A 62 28.37 8.01 -3.50
C PRO A 62 26.91 8.46 -3.57
N PRO A 63 26.62 9.73 -3.89
CA PRO A 63 25.26 10.25 -3.94
C PRO A 63 24.40 9.35 -4.83
N ASP A 64 23.29 8.86 -4.29
CA ASP A 64 22.35 8.03 -5.05
C ASP A 64 21.72 8.92 -6.13
N PRO A 65 21.93 8.64 -7.43
CA PRO A 65 21.39 9.48 -8.49
C PRO A 65 19.86 9.47 -8.55
N LEU A 66 19.19 8.56 -7.83
CA LEU A 66 17.73 8.60 -7.62
C LEU A 66 17.30 9.61 -6.56
N LEU A 67 18.19 9.93 -5.62
CA LEU A 67 17.93 10.86 -4.53
C LEU A 67 18.51 12.22 -4.91
N GLU A 68 17.66 13.14 -5.34
CA GLU A 68 18.10 14.52 -5.48
C GLU A 68 18.52 15.07 -4.11
N PRO A 69 19.79 15.47 -3.91
CA PRO A 69 20.38 15.67 -2.58
C PRO A 69 19.96 16.97 -1.88
N GLY A 70 18.93 17.67 -2.38
CA GLY A 70 18.53 18.98 -1.87
C GLY A 70 17.46 18.91 -0.77
N PRO A 71 17.54 19.74 0.28
CA PRO A 71 16.42 19.95 1.20
C PRO A 71 15.24 20.59 0.46
N ILE A 72 14.03 20.43 0.99
CA ILE A 72 12.86 21.12 0.43
C ILE A 72 12.93 22.61 0.80
N ASP A 73 13.02 23.47 -0.21
CA ASP A 73 12.79 24.92 -0.05
C ASP A 73 11.31 25.17 0.29
N VAL A 74 11.00 25.26 1.60
CA VAL A 74 9.63 25.42 2.10
C VAL A 74 8.98 26.75 1.67
N PRO A 75 9.65 27.92 1.75
CA PRO A 75 9.10 29.16 1.19
C PRO A 75 8.71 29.03 -0.28
N ARG A 76 9.56 28.42 -1.11
CA ARG A 76 9.23 28.19 -2.53
C ARG A 76 8.12 27.16 -2.69
N LEU A 77 8.13 26.05 -1.96
CA LEU A 77 7.06 25.04 -1.99
C LEU A 77 5.69 25.68 -1.84
N ARG A 78 5.53 26.57 -0.86
CA ARG A 78 4.26 27.26 -0.58
C ARG A 78 3.86 28.23 -1.68
N ARG A 79 4.80 29.02 -2.21
CA ARG A 79 4.52 29.90 -3.37
C ARG A 79 4.10 29.11 -4.60
N ARG A 80 4.80 28.02 -4.90
CA ARG A 80 4.49 27.15 -6.04
C ARG A 80 3.16 26.44 -5.87
N LEU A 81 2.85 25.94 -4.67
CA LEU A 81 1.55 25.34 -4.37
C LEU A 81 0.39 26.29 -4.72
N ARG A 82 0.48 27.57 -4.34
CA ARG A 82 -0.52 28.58 -4.69
C ARG A 82 -0.57 28.85 -6.19
N ALA A 83 0.59 28.99 -6.84
CA ALA A 83 0.66 29.19 -8.28
C ALA A 83 0.04 28.02 -9.08
N TYR A 84 0.28 26.77 -8.67
CA TYR A 84 -0.41 25.60 -9.23
C TYR A 84 -1.91 25.66 -8.95
N GLY A 85 -2.30 26.10 -7.75
CA GLY A 85 -3.68 26.31 -7.38
C GLY A 85 -4.42 27.21 -8.36
N ASP A 86 -3.87 28.40 -8.59
CA ASP A 86 -4.42 29.41 -9.48
C ASP A 86 -4.40 28.94 -10.95
N ALA A 87 -3.34 28.28 -11.39
CA ALA A 87 -3.16 27.90 -12.79
C ALA A 87 -3.97 26.68 -13.25
N TYR A 88 -4.51 25.90 -12.31
CA TYR A 88 -5.26 24.67 -12.57
C TYR A 88 -6.66 24.69 -11.93
N ASP A 89 -7.15 25.88 -11.55
CA ASP A 89 -8.47 26.09 -10.95
C ASP A 89 -8.73 25.18 -9.74
N ILE A 90 -7.70 24.92 -8.94
CA ILE A 90 -7.85 24.13 -7.72
C ILE A 90 -8.60 25.00 -6.70
N PRO A 91 -9.64 24.46 -6.04
CA PRO A 91 -10.38 25.21 -5.03
C PRO A 91 -9.46 25.88 -3.99
N SER A 92 -9.68 27.18 -3.75
CA SER A 92 -8.84 28.00 -2.87
C SER A 92 -8.81 27.48 -1.42
N ASP A 93 -9.87 26.81 -0.98
CA ASP A 93 -9.95 26.11 0.30
C ASP A 93 -9.01 24.91 0.36
N ALA A 94 -8.88 24.11 -0.71
CA ALA A 94 -7.95 23.00 -0.78
C ALA A 94 -6.49 23.47 -0.76
N VAL A 95 -6.17 24.55 -1.48
CA VAL A 95 -4.84 25.19 -1.44
C VAL A 95 -4.53 25.70 -0.04
N ARG A 96 -5.49 26.37 0.61
CA ARG A 96 -5.36 26.86 1.99
C ARG A 96 -5.16 25.72 2.98
N GLN A 97 -5.97 24.65 2.91
CA GLN A 97 -5.85 23.47 3.77
C GLN A 97 -4.47 22.81 3.65
N MET A 98 -3.95 22.69 2.43
CA MET A 98 -2.61 22.15 2.21
C MET A 98 -1.54 23.08 2.78
N ASP A 99 -1.66 24.39 2.60
CA ASP A 99 -0.75 25.39 3.20
C ASP A 99 -0.77 25.34 4.73
N GLU A 100 -1.95 25.15 5.35
CA GLU A 100 -2.12 24.96 6.79
C GLU A 100 -1.43 23.68 7.28
N LEU A 101 -1.58 22.55 6.56
CA LEU A 101 -0.87 21.31 6.86
C LEU A 101 0.66 21.50 6.81
N LEU A 102 1.17 22.19 5.78
CA LEU A 102 2.61 22.46 5.62
C LEU A 102 3.17 23.38 6.72
N CYS A 103 2.33 24.15 7.40
CA CYS A 103 2.73 25.00 8.53
C CYS A 103 2.74 24.25 9.88
N THR A 104 2.36 22.98 9.91
CA THR A 104 2.35 22.21 11.15
C THR A 104 3.77 21.88 11.61
N PRO A 105 4.02 21.79 12.93
CA PRO A 105 5.32 21.35 13.45
C PRO A 105 5.74 19.97 12.92
N LEU A 106 4.78 19.05 12.75
CA LEU A 106 5.01 17.74 12.18
C LEU A 106 5.43 17.82 10.70
N ALA A 107 4.71 18.56 9.86
CA ALA A 107 5.10 18.73 8.46
C ALA A 107 6.45 19.45 8.33
N ALA A 108 6.72 20.46 9.16
CA ALA A 108 8.01 21.15 9.17
C ALA A 108 9.17 20.18 9.45
N ARG A 109 9.01 19.27 10.42
CA ARG A 109 9.99 18.21 10.69
C ARG A 109 10.16 17.26 9.50
N LEU A 110 9.05 16.79 8.92
CA LEU A 110 9.07 15.90 7.76
C LEU A 110 9.76 16.54 6.55
N LEU A 111 9.49 17.81 6.27
CA LEU A 111 10.11 18.57 5.17
C LEU A 111 11.61 18.82 5.38
N ALA A 112 12.07 18.83 6.64
CA ALA A 112 13.47 18.96 7.01
C ALA A 112 14.24 17.63 7.00
N LEU A 113 13.56 16.48 6.90
CA LEU A 113 14.22 15.18 6.86
C LEU A 113 15.08 15.04 5.59
N PRO A 114 16.33 14.53 5.72
CA PRO A 114 17.10 14.17 4.54
C PRO A 114 16.40 13.00 3.81
N PRO A 115 16.46 12.93 2.47
CA PRO A 115 15.81 11.86 1.70
C PRO A 115 16.16 10.46 2.21
N ALA A 116 17.42 10.23 2.59
CA ALA A 116 17.90 8.95 3.10
C ALA A 116 17.17 8.46 4.37
N ALA A 117 16.71 9.37 5.23
CA ALA A 117 15.98 9.03 6.47
C ALA A 117 14.56 8.50 6.25
N LEU A 118 14.05 8.55 5.01
CA LEU A 118 12.80 7.91 4.61
C LEU A 118 13.02 6.57 3.89
N HIS A 119 14.28 6.20 3.67
CA HIS A 119 14.69 4.96 3.00
C HIS A 119 15.33 3.96 3.95
N ASP A 120 15.47 4.31 5.23
CA ASP A 120 15.89 3.41 6.31
C ASP A 120 14.77 2.46 6.78
N MET A 121 13.54 2.65 6.28
CA MET A 121 12.38 1.81 6.52
C MET A 121 11.82 1.25 5.22
N LEU A 122 11.25 0.06 5.28
CA LEU A 122 10.59 -0.55 4.13
C LEU A 122 9.24 0.12 3.91
N ILE A 123 8.96 0.44 2.65
CA ILE A 123 7.62 0.85 2.26
C ILE A 123 6.75 -0.40 2.15
N LEU A 124 5.92 -0.61 3.17
CA LEU A 124 5.08 -1.80 3.35
C LEU A 124 3.60 -1.45 3.55
N ASP A 125 2.74 -2.32 3.03
CA ASP A 125 1.29 -2.24 3.22
C ASP A 125 0.80 -3.22 4.31
N ALA A 126 -0.26 -2.86 5.03
CA ALA A 126 -0.77 -3.58 6.21
C ALA A 126 -1.33 -4.98 5.91
N TYR A 127 -1.60 -5.29 4.63
CA TYR A 127 -1.96 -6.66 4.24
C TYR A 127 -0.75 -7.61 4.33
N LYS A 128 0.48 -7.12 4.14
CA LYS A 128 1.70 -7.94 4.13
C LYS A 128 1.95 -8.62 5.48
N PRO A 129 1.99 -7.90 6.63
CA PRO A 129 2.11 -8.55 7.93
C PRO A 129 1.08 -9.66 8.18
N ARG A 130 -0.20 -9.47 7.82
CA ARG A 130 -1.23 -10.51 8.00
C ARG A 130 -0.97 -11.75 7.16
N MET A 131 -0.54 -11.57 5.91
CA MET A 131 -0.13 -12.70 5.07
C MET A 131 1.11 -13.37 5.65
N HIS A 132 2.07 -12.61 6.18
CA HIS A 132 3.26 -13.18 6.78
C HIS A 132 2.98 -13.95 8.08
N VAL A 133 1.95 -13.58 8.85
CA VAL A 133 1.47 -14.42 9.97
C VAL A 133 0.93 -15.75 9.47
N MET A 134 0.19 -15.76 8.35
CA MET A 134 -0.24 -17.01 7.72
C MET A 134 0.97 -17.84 7.24
N TYR A 135 1.95 -17.18 6.61
CA TYR A 135 3.15 -17.86 6.10
C TYR A 135 4.01 -18.43 7.22
N ASP A 136 4.25 -17.67 8.28
CA ASP A 136 4.98 -18.15 9.47
C ASP A 136 4.25 -19.34 10.11
N LYS A 137 2.92 -19.28 10.20
CA LYS A 137 2.14 -20.34 10.85
C LYS A 137 2.06 -21.63 10.04
N TYR A 138 2.03 -21.55 8.70
CA TYR A 138 1.67 -22.69 7.84
C TYR A 138 2.64 -22.99 6.70
N MET A 139 3.58 -22.10 6.38
CA MET A 139 4.41 -22.14 5.17
C MET A 139 5.87 -21.73 5.44
N ASP A 140 6.36 -21.90 6.66
CA ASP A 140 7.69 -21.44 7.09
C ASP A 140 8.86 -22.09 6.33
N GLY A 141 8.62 -23.22 5.67
CA GLY A 141 9.60 -23.91 4.82
C GLY A 141 9.52 -23.57 3.34
N CYS A 142 8.52 -22.80 2.91
CA CYS A 142 8.34 -22.48 1.50
C CYS A 142 9.33 -21.41 1.03
N THR A 143 9.80 -21.56 -0.21
CA THR A 143 10.54 -20.50 -0.92
C THR A 143 9.71 -19.96 -2.08
N ALA A 144 9.99 -18.72 -2.48
CA ALA A 144 9.30 -18.09 -3.58
C ALA A 144 10.21 -17.17 -4.39
N ASP A 145 9.81 -16.95 -5.63
CA ASP A 145 10.37 -15.96 -6.54
C ASP A 145 9.31 -14.89 -6.82
N PHE A 146 9.69 -13.63 -6.64
CA PHE A 146 8.89 -12.47 -7.00
C PHE A 146 9.54 -11.73 -8.15
N ALA A 147 8.80 -11.53 -9.24
CA ALA A 147 9.29 -10.81 -10.41
C ALA A 147 8.74 -9.38 -10.44
N LEU A 148 9.63 -8.40 -10.66
CA LEU A 148 9.25 -7.03 -10.99
C LEU A 148 8.88 -6.95 -12.48
N VAL A 149 7.60 -6.71 -12.76
CA VAL A 149 7.04 -6.61 -14.11
C VAL A 149 6.59 -5.18 -14.36
N VAL A 150 7.27 -4.52 -15.29
CA VAL A 150 6.90 -3.19 -15.79
C VAL A 150 5.86 -3.38 -16.89
N ARG A 151 4.63 -2.95 -16.65
CA ARG A 151 3.51 -3.06 -17.61
C ARG A 151 3.43 -1.84 -18.52
N ARG A 152 3.72 -0.67 -17.97
CA ARG A 152 3.78 0.60 -18.70
C ARG A 152 4.81 1.48 -18.04
N ALA A 153 5.80 1.93 -18.79
CA ALA A 153 6.74 2.95 -18.36
C ALA A 153 6.68 4.13 -19.35
N PRO A 154 6.93 5.36 -18.87
CA PRO A 154 7.29 6.47 -19.74
C PRO A 154 8.51 6.10 -20.62
N PRO A 155 8.64 6.59 -21.86
CA PRO A 155 9.73 6.20 -22.76
C PRO A 155 11.14 6.42 -22.17
N ALA A 156 11.34 7.50 -21.40
CA ALA A 156 12.60 7.78 -20.73
C ALA A 156 12.97 6.74 -19.65
N ALA A 157 11.97 6.01 -19.12
CA ALA A 157 12.11 5.04 -18.05
C ALA A 157 11.91 3.59 -18.53
N ASP A 158 11.92 3.35 -19.85
CA ASP A 158 11.78 2.01 -20.40
C ASP A 158 12.98 1.14 -19.98
N PRO A 159 12.76 0.01 -19.27
CA PRO A 159 13.83 -0.90 -18.86
C PRO A 159 14.67 -1.45 -20.02
N ALA A 160 14.13 -1.49 -21.24
CA ALA A 160 14.86 -1.94 -22.42
C ALA A 160 15.82 -0.87 -22.98
N VAL A 161 15.58 0.41 -22.67
CA VAL A 161 16.30 1.55 -23.26
C VAL A 161 17.19 2.24 -22.24
N LEU A 162 16.68 2.45 -21.02
CA LEU A 162 17.35 3.20 -19.96
C LEU A 162 18.76 2.68 -19.58
N PRO A 163 19.06 1.37 -19.58
CA PRO A 163 20.42 0.88 -19.34
C PRO A 163 21.46 1.45 -20.32
N HIS A 164 21.03 1.86 -21.52
CA HIS A 164 21.88 2.42 -22.56
C HIS A 164 21.84 3.95 -22.59
N THR A 165 20.68 4.56 -22.37
CA THR A 165 20.51 6.03 -22.46
C THR A 165 20.76 6.77 -21.15
N GLY A 166 20.66 6.08 -20.01
CA GLY A 166 20.92 6.62 -18.67
C GLY A 166 21.58 5.57 -17.77
N PRO A 167 22.79 5.08 -18.11
CA PRO A 167 23.45 3.97 -17.41
C PRO A 167 23.71 4.27 -15.93
N GLU A 168 23.93 5.54 -15.56
CA GLU A 168 24.12 5.96 -14.16
C GLU A 168 22.82 5.85 -13.35
N LEU A 169 21.69 6.28 -13.90
CA LEU A 169 20.37 6.12 -13.28
C LEU A 169 20.00 4.65 -13.12
N TRP A 170 20.24 3.85 -14.15
CA TRP A 170 20.00 2.40 -14.10
C TRP A 170 20.88 1.74 -13.04
N SER A 171 22.18 2.05 -13.02
CA SER A 171 23.11 1.52 -12.01
C SER A 171 22.72 1.97 -10.60
N GLY A 172 22.27 3.21 -10.42
CA GLY A 172 21.71 3.73 -9.17
C GLY A 172 20.50 2.93 -8.70
N PHE A 173 19.56 2.66 -9.61
CA PHE A 173 18.42 1.80 -9.32
C PHE A 173 18.81 0.37 -8.94
N GLN A 174 19.77 -0.24 -9.65
CA GLN A 174 20.26 -1.57 -9.29
C GLN A 174 20.89 -1.58 -7.89
N ARG A 175 21.63 -0.53 -7.51
CA ARG A 175 22.17 -0.37 -6.15
C ARG A 175 21.06 -0.15 -5.12
N ALA A 176 20.07 0.69 -5.42
CA ALA A 176 18.94 0.94 -4.52
C ALA A 176 18.12 -0.34 -4.26
N LEU A 177 17.92 -1.20 -5.28
CA LEU A 177 17.29 -2.50 -5.10
C LEU A 177 18.15 -3.47 -4.30
N ALA A 178 19.48 -3.48 -4.52
CA ALA A 178 20.38 -4.31 -3.75
C ALA A 178 20.40 -3.91 -2.26
N GLY A 179 20.38 -2.61 -1.97
CA GLY A 179 20.37 -2.06 -0.61
C GLY A 179 19.09 -2.35 0.17
N LEU A 180 18.00 -2.78 -0.47
CA LEU A 180 16.79 -3.23 0.25
C LEU A 180 17.10 -4.43 1.17
N ALA A 181 18.07 -5.27 0.82
CA ALA A 181 18.48 -6.41 1.63
C ALA A 181 19.12 -5.98 2.97
N ASP A 182 19.64 -4.75 3.04
CA ASP A 182 20.27 -4.19 4.24
C ASP A 182 19.25 -3.51 5.17
N VAL A 183 18.00 -3.32 4.71
CA VAL A 183 16.93 -2.74 5.52
C VAL A 183 16.29 -3.83 6.37
N GLN A 184 16.30 -3.61 7.69
CA GLN A 184 15.71 -4.53 8.66
C GLN A 184 14.17 -4.44 8.61
N PRO A 185 13.44 -5.48 8.19
CA PRO A 185 11.97 -5.48 8.28
C PRO A 185 11.49 -5.49 9.73
N TYR A 186 10.33 -4.87 9.95
CA TYR A 186 9.62 -4.84 11.25
C TYR A 186 10.43 -4.17 12.36
N SER A 187 10.90 -2.97 12.08
CA SER A 187 11.45 -2.04 13.07
C SER A 187 10.49 -1.83 14.24
N PRO A 188 10.99 -1.35 15.40
CA PRO A 188 10.14 -1.08 16.57
C PRO A 188 8.94 -0.17 16.27
N HIS A 189 9.11 0.82 15.38
CA HIS A 189 8.03 1.72 14.99
C HIS A 189 6.97 1.04 14.12
N GLU A 190 7.36 0.13 13.22
CA GLU A 190 6.41 -0.66 12.43
C GLU A 190 5.62 -1.64 13.30
N VAL A 191 6.30 -2.31 14.24
CA VAL A 191 5.65 -3.21 15.21
C VAL A 191 4.66 -2.44 16.08
N GLU A 192 5.04 -1.27 16.57
CA GLU A 192 4.16 -0.42 17.37
C GLU A 192 2.96 0.12 16.58
N ALA A 193 3.17 0.52 15.32
CA ALA A 193 2.09 0.94 14.43
C ALA A 193 1.09 -0.20 14.19
N LEU A 194 1.57 -1.42 13.92
CA LEU A 194 0.72 -2.60 13.76
C LEU A 194 -0.06 -2.91 15.05
N ARG A 195 0.60 -2.81 16.21
CA ARG A 195 -0.04 -3.05 17.50
C ARG A 195 -1.18 -2.05 17.78
N THR A 196 -0.89 -0.76 17.67
CA THR A 196 -1.78 0.32 18.12
C THR A 196 -2.83 0.74 17.10
N GLN A 197 -2.49 0.74 15.80
CA GLN A 197 -3.36 1.21 14.73
C GLN A 197 -4.03 0.07 13.97
N PHE A 198 -3.51 -1.16 14.08
CA PHE A 198 -4.07 -2.35 13.45
C PHE A 198 -4.61 -3.39 14.44
N GLY A 199 -4.29 -3.26 15.73
CA GLY A 199 -4.66 -4.25 16.76
C GLY A 199 -3.96 -5.60 16.55
N MET A 200 -2.79 -5.59 15.92
CA MET A 200 -2.08 -6.79 15.50
C MET A 200 -0.76 -6.93 16.24
N GLU A 201 -0.63 -8.03 17.00
CA GLU A 201 0.64 -8.46 17.57
C GLU A 201 1.34 -9.41 16.59
N LEU A 202 2.59 -9.10 16.22
CA LEU A 202 3.37 -9.98 15.37
C LEU A 202 3.91 -11.18 16.18
N PRO A 203 3.77 -12.43 15.70
CA PRO A 203 4.37 -13.59 16.33
C PRO A 203 5.88 -13.41 16.48
N ARG A 204 6.43 -13.86 17.62
CA ARG A 204 7.88 -13.83 17.87
C ARG A 204 8.65 -14.66 16.86
N SER A 205 8.06 -15.78 16.41
CA SER A 205 8.60 -16.62 15.32
C SER A 205 8.76 -15.81 14.04
N LEU A 206 7.70 -15.11 13.61
CA LEU A 206 7.73 -14.27 12.42
C LEU A 206 8.81 -13.18 12.51
N LEU A 207 8.88 -12.47 13.64
CA LEU A 207 9.92 -11.45 13.86
C LEU A 207 11.33 -12.05 13.79
N ALA A 208 11.55 -13.20 14.44
CA ALA A 208 12.84 -13.88 14.41
C ALA A 208 13.23 -14.30 12.99
N GLN A 209 12.28 -14.82 12.19
CA GLN A 209 12.52 -15.20 10.80
C GLN A 209 12.81 -13.98 9.92
N ALA A 210 12.02 -12.91 10.05
CA ALA A 210 12.22 -11.67 9.31
C ALA A 210 13.58 -11.02 9.65
N HIS A 211 14.01 -11.08 10.91
CA HIS A 211 15.32 -10.59 11.33
C HIS A 211 16.47 -11.48 10.85
N LYS A 212 16.27 -12.80 10.85
CA LYS A 212 17.29 -13.76 10.39
C LYS A 212 17.53 -13.68 8.89
N HIS A 213 16.45 -13.56 8.11
CA HIS A 213 16.51 -13.67 6.66
C HIS A 213 16.46 -12.32 5.93
N GLY A 214 16.03 -11.26 6.61
CA GLY A 214 15.90 -9.92 6.02
C GLY A 214 14.96 -9.89 4.82
N VAL A 215 15.15 -8.88 3.97
CA VAL A 215 14.54 -8.81 2.64
C VAL A 215 15.36 -9.63 1.65
N ALA A 216 14.70 -10.41 0.81
CA ALA A 216 15.40 -11.21 -0.20
C ALA A 216 16.13 -10.30 -1.19
N ARG A 217 17.38 -10.67 -1.50
CA ARG A 217 18.20 -9.94 -2.47
C ARG A 217 17.57 -10.02 -3.86
N VAL A 218 17.51 -8.88 -4.54
CA VAL A 218 17.06 -8.80 -5.93
C VAL A 218 18.20 -9.15 -6.87
N THR A 219 17.93 -10.05 -7.81
CA THR A 219 18.86 -10.50 -8.86
C THR A 219 18.26 -10.25 -10.24
N TRP A 220 19.09 -10.06 -11.26
CA TRP A 220 18.64 -9.90 -12.64
C TRP A 220 18.75 -11.24 -13.37
N GLN A 221 17.68 -11.67 -13.99
CA GLN A 221 17.59 -12.96 -14.67
C GLN A 221 17.09 -12.79 -16.11
N PRO A 222 17.55 -13.61 -17.08
CA PRO A 222 17.07 -13.53 -18.45
C PRO A 222 15.56 -13.74 -18.57
N ARG A 223 14.91 -12.98 -19.46
CA ARG A 223 13.50 -13.18 -19.82
C ARG A 223 13.33 -14.37 -20.78
N GLY A 224 12.21 -15.07 -20.66
CA GLY A 224 11.84 -16.16 -21.56
C GLY A 224 11.14 -15.63 -22.81
N GLY A 225 11.89 -15.18 -23.81
CA GLY A 225 11.28 -14.68 -25.05
C GLY A 225 12.27 -14.12 -26.06
N PRO A 226 11.81 -13.92 -27.33
CA PRO A 226 12.65 -13.44 -28.42
C PRO A 226 13.09 -11.98 -28.26
N GLU A 227 12.39 -11.20 -27.43
CA GLU A 227 12.71 -9.79 -27.15
C GLU A 227 13.99 -9.61 -26.32
N GLY A 228 14.52 -10.69 -25.72
CA GLY A 228 15.70 -10.63 -24.85
C GLY A 228 15.46 -9.79 -23.59
N GLY A 229 16.54 -9.44 -22.89
CA GLY A 229 16.52 -8.60 -21.69
C GLY A 229 16.46 -9.36 -20.37
N GLU A 230 16.46 -8.59 -19.29
CA GLU A 230 16.50 -9.10 -17.91
C GLU A 230 15.23 -8.72 -17.14
N VAL A 231 14.92 -9.51 -16.12
CA VAL A 231 13.86 -9.26 -15.14
C VAL A 231 14.45 -9.32 -13.74
N ALA A 232 14.05 -8.37 -12.90
CA ALA A 232 14.45 -8.35 -11.49
C ALA A 232 13.62 -9.36 -10.70
N ILE A 233 14.30 -10.28 -10.01
CA ILE A 233 13.73 -11.37 -9.22
C ILE A 233 14.23 -11.28 -7.78
N ALA A 234 13.32 -11.21 -6.81
CA ALA A 234 13.64 -11.48 -5.41
C ALA A 234 13.31 -12.95 -5.08
N SER A 235 14.33 -13.71 -4.69
CA SER A 235 14.24 -15.15 -4.41
C SER A 235 14.69 -15.46 -2.99
N GLY A 236 13.92 -16.28 -2.27
CA GLY A 236 14.28 -16.69 -0.93
C GLY A 236 13.12 -17.34 -0.17
N PRO A 237 13.21 -17.44 1.18
CA PRO A 237 12.08 -17.77 2.02
C PRO A 237 10.86 -16.91 1.68
N LEU A 238 9.67 -17.49 1.70
CA LEU A 238 8.45 -16.84 1.22
C LEU A 238 8.23 -15.45 1.84
N VAL A 239 8.41 -15.31 3.17
CA VAL A 239 8.32 -14.03 3.88
C VAL A 239 9.35 -13.02 3.36
N SER A 240 10.63 -13.41 3.24
CA SER A 240 11.71 -12.55 2.77
C SER A 240 11.53 -12.09 1.33
N ALA A 241 11.09 -12.98 0.44
CA ALA A 241 10.80 -12.63 -0.96
C ALA A 241 9.58 -11.69 -1.06
N SER A 242 8.55 -11.94 -0.25
CA SER A 242 7.33 -11.14 -0.20
C SER A 242 7.55 -9.71 0.34
N LEU A 243 8.52 -9.50 1.24
CA LEU A 243 8.92 -8.18 1.74
C LEU A 243 9.46 -7.24 0.65
N ALA A 244 10.04 -7.77 -0.42
CA ALA A 244 10.60 -6.96 -1.50
C ALA A 244 9.51 -6.27 -2.36
N GLU A 245 8.27 -6.79 -2.38
CA GLU A 245 7.24 -6.39 -3.35
C GLU A 245 7.00 -4.88 -3.41
N THR A 246 6.54 -4.28 -2.31
CA THR A 246 6.11 -2.87 -2.31
C THR A 246 7.31 -1.92 -2.46
N ALA A 247 8.42 -2.23 -1.78
CA ALA A 247 9.63 -1.42 -1.84
C ALA A 247 10.26 -1.39 -3.26
N CYS A 248 10.35 -2.53 -3.95
CA CYS A 248 10.86 -2.58 -5.32
C CYS A 248 9.98 -1.79 -6.31
N MET A 249 8.65 -1.89 -6.19
CA MET A 249 7.73 -1.09 -7.00
C MET A 249 7.93 0.41 -6.78
N GLN A 250 8.12 0.82 -5.53
CA GLN A 250 8.39 2.20 -5.18
C GLN A 250 9.74 2.69 -5.73
N ARG A 251 10.81 1.89 -5.63
CA ARG A 251 12.11 2.23 -6.23
C ARG A 251 12.04 2.39 -7.74
N PHE A 252 11.25 1.55 -8.42
CA PHE A 252 11.05 1.72 -9.85
C PHE A 252 10.26 3.00 -10.17
N GLN A 253 9.32 3.38 -9.30
CA GLN A 253 8.58 4.64 -9.46
C GLN A 253 9.49 5.86 -9.33
N GLU A 254 10.43 5.84 -8.39
CA GLU A 254 11.46 6.87 -8.23
C GLU A 254 12.38 6.94 -9.46
N LEU A 255 12.87 5.80 -9.95
CA LEU A 255 13.63 5.71 -11.21
C LEU A 255 12.85 6.33 -12.38
N ALA A 256 11.57 6.00 -12.50
CA ALA A 256 10.75 6.48 -13.62
C ALA A 256 10.57 8.01 -13.58
N VAL A 257 10.43 8.58 -12.39
CA VAL A 257 10.39 10.05 -12.21
C VAL A 257 11.76 10.66 -12.53
N ALA A 258 12.84 10.11 -11.97
CA ALA A 258 14.20 10.61 -12.16
C ALA A 258 14.61 10.62 -13.65
N ALA A 259 14.30 9.56 -14.39
CA ALA A 259 14.62 9.45 -15.81
C ALA A 259 13.87 10.48 -16.67
N GLN A 260 12.59 10.73 -16.37
CA GLN A 260 11.82 11.78 -17.05
C GLN A 260 12.34 13.18 -16.71
N VAL A 261 12.69 13.43 -15.45
CA VAL A 261 13.28 14.71 -15.02
C VAL A 261 14.62 14.95 -15.72
N ALA A 262 15.48 13.94 -15.80
CA ALA A 262 16.75 14.03 -16.52
C ALA A 262 16.53 14.33 -18.02
N ALA A 263 15.58 13.65 -18.66
CA ALA A 263 15.23 13.90 -20.06
C ALA A 263 14.72 15.34 -20.29
N HIS A 264 13.85 15.84 -19.40
CA HIS A 264 13.35 17.22 -19.47
C HIS A 264 14.43 18.26 -19.18
N ARG A 265 15.36 18.00 -18.26
CA ARG A 265 16.46 18.94 -17.99
C ARG A 265 17.43 19.05 -19.15
N SER A 266 17.73 17.94 -19.81
CA SER A 266 18.61 17.92 -20.98
C SER A 266 18.04 18.67 -22.19
N SER A 267 16.72 18.87 -22.26
CA SER A 267 16.07 19.65 -23.32
C SER A 267 15.93 21.14 -23.00
N LEU A 268 16.24 21.56 -21.76
CA LEU A 268 16.16 22.94 -21.31
C LEU A 268 17.55 23.58 -21.25
N PRO A 269 17.66 24.91 -21.51
CA PRO A 269 18.89 25.62 -21.23
C PRO A 269 19.27 25.50 -19.74
N PRO A 270 20.57 25.50 -19.40
CA PRO A 270 20.99 25.44 -18.02
C PRO A 270 20.39 26.60 -17.21
N PRO A 271 20.01 26.38 -15.93
CA PRO A 271 19.45 27.44 -15.12
C PRO A 271 20.46 28.59 -14.97
N ALA A 272 19.95 29.83 -14.96
CA ALA A 272 20.78 30.98 -14.66
C ALA A 272 21.43 30.84 -13.27
N PRO A 273 22.62 31.43 -13.04
CA PRO A 273 23.26 31.39 -11.73
C PRO A 273 22.31 31.86 -10.61
N GLY A 274 22.18 31.05 -9.55
CA GLY A 274 21.29 31.34 -8.42
C GLY A 274 19.82 30.93 -8.61
N CYS A 275 19.42 30.48 -9.81
CA CYS A 275 18.09 29.90 -10.02
C CYS A 275 18.09 28.40 -9.67
N PRO A 276 17.03 27.90 -9.02
CA PRO A 276 16.88 26.48 -8.78
C PRO A 276 16.76 25.72 -10.12
N PRO A 277 17.25 24.47 -10.19
CA PRO A 277 17.11 23.67 -11.39
C PRO A 277 15.62 23.41 -11.70
N PRO A 278 15.23 23.37 -12.98
CA PRO A 278 13.85 23.09 -13.35
C PRO A 278 13.46 21.69 -12.88
N LEU A 279 12.19 21.55 -12.46
CA LEU A 279 11.60 20.28 -12.01
C LEU A 279 12.35 19.61 -10.85
N ASP A 280 12.99 20.37 -9.97
CA ASP A 280 13.59 19.83 -8.74
C ASP A 280 12.55 19.27 -7.76
N ARG A 281 13.05 18.63 -6.70
CA ARG A 281 12.21 17.95 -5.70
C ARG A 281 11.15 18.89 -5.11
N THR A 282 11.47 20.15 -4.82
CA THR A 282 10.50 21.16 -4.36
C THR A 282 9.39 21.41 -5.40
N GLU A 283 9.75 21.60 -6.68
CA GLU A 283 8.78 21.79 -7.74
C GLU A 283 7.85 20.59 -7.92
N ARG A 284 8.42 19.38 -7.89
CA ARG A 284 7.68 18.11 -7.98
C ARG A 284 6.72 17.94 -6.81
N LEU A 285 7.17 18.24 -5.59
CA LEU A 285 6.33 18.16 -4.41
C LEU A 285 5.19 19.17 -4.46
N ALA A 286 5.44 20.42 -4.88
CA ALA A 286 4.40 21.44 -5.05
C ALA A 286 3.31 21.00 -6.04
N SER A 287 3.72 20.50 -7.21
CA SER A 287 2.81 20.00 -8.25
C SER A 287 1.98 18.81 -7.74
N ALA A 288 2.61 17.86 -7.04
CA ALA A 288 1.93 16.68 -6.52
C ALA A 288 0.93 17.04 -5.41
N LEU A 289 1.29 17.92 -4.47
CA LEU A 289 0.40 18.37 -3.40
C LEU A 289 -0.78 19.19 -3.93
N ALA A 290 -0.56 20.04 -4.93
CA ALA A 290 -1.64 20.76 -5.61
C ALA A 290 -2.63 19.79 -6.28
N ARG A 291 -2.10 18.80 -7.02
CA ARG A 291 -2.90 17.73 -7.62
C ARG A 291 -3.73 16.99 -6.57
N LEU A 292 -3.12 16.65 -5.43
CA LEU A 292 -3.77 15.97 -4.33
C LEU A 292 -4.94 16.79 -3.78
N GLY A 293 -4.74 18.08 -3.50
CA GLY A 293 -5.79 18.98 -3.03
C GLY A 293 -6.98 19.01 -3.96
N GLY A 294 -6.73 19.16 -5.28
CA GLY A 294 -7.78 19.12 -6.30
C GLY A 294 -8.49 17.76 -6.36
N ALA A 295 -7.75 16.65 -6.31
CA ALA A 295 -8.33 15.31 -6.33
C ALA A 295 -9.24 15.05 -5.11
N VAL A 296 -8.79 15.37 -3.90
CA VAL A 296 -9.59 15.22 -2.66
C VAL A 296 -10.83 16.10 -2.71
N GLY A 297 -10.70 17.36 -3.17
CA GLY A 297 -11.85 18.26 -3.33
C GLY A 297 -12.91 17.67 -4.27
N ARG A 298 -12.49 17.11 -5.42
CA ARG A 298 -13.40 16.45 -6.36
C ARG A 298 -14.02 15.18 -5.80
N ILE A 299 -13.26 14.35 -5.08
CA ILE A 299 -13.78 13.14 -4.44
C ILE A 299 -14.84 13.50 -3.39
N ASN A 300 -14.58 14.50 -2.56
CA ASN A 300 -15.54 14.97 -1.57
C ASN A 300 -16.82 15.52 -2.22
N ALA A 301 -16.68 16.28 -3.32
CA ALA A 301 -17.80 16.82 -4.08
C ALA A 301 -18.67 15.73 -4.74
N ALA A 302 -18.13 14.53 -4.98
CA ALA A 302 -18.89 13.41 -5.53
C ALA A 302 -20.00 12.90 -4.57
N GLY A 303 -19.97 13.27 -3.28
CA GLY A 303 -21.02 12.91 -2.33
C GLY A 303 -21.21 11.41 -2.16
N HIS A 304 -20.12 10.64 -2.25
CA HIS A 304 -20.15 9.18 -2.42
C HIS A 304 -20.78 8.39 -1.27
N GLY A 305 -20.83 8.94 -0.05
CA GLY A 305 -21.39 8.28 1.15
C GLY A 305 -20.67 7.00 1.62
N CYS A 306 -19.61 6.59 0.91
CA CYS A 306 -18.79 5.42 1.21
C CYS A 306 -17.71 5.72 2.26
N SER A 307 -17.26 4.66 2.96
CA SER A 307 -15.97 4.66 3.66
C SER A 307 -14.82 4.64 2.64
N VAL A 308 -13.72 5.34 2.91
CA VAL A 308 -12.56 5.44 2.01
C VAL A 308 -11.31 4.93 2.71
N ALA A 309 -10.64 3.94 2.13
CA ALA A 309 -9.35 3.42 2.61
C ALA A 309 -8.25 3.80 1.62
N LEU A 310 -7.22 4.49 2.09
CA LEU A 310 -6.11 4.90 1.23
C LEU A 310 -5.12 3.72 1.07
N PHE A 311 -5.10 3.12 -0.11
CA PHE A 311 -4.20 2.01 -0.48
C PHE A 311 -2.90 2.55 -1.08
N ALA A 312 -2.17 3.32 -0.27
CA ALA A 312 -0.97 4.03 -0.68
C ALA A 312 0.31 3.33 -0.20
N GLY A 313 1.28 3.18 -1.09
CA GLY A 313 2.57 2.58 -0.76
C GLY A 313 3.39 2.16 -1.98
N ARG A 314 2.74 1.65 -3.03
CA ARG A 314 3.44 1.06 -4.20
C ARG A 314 3.68 1.99 -5.39
N ARG A 315 3.09 3.19 -5.41
CA ARG A 315 3.05 4.09 -6.58
C ARG A 315 3.24 5.57 -6.22
N ALA A 316 3.69 5.85 -5.00
CA ALA A 316 3.93 7.23 -4.62
C ALA A 316 5.09 7.81 -5.43
N SER A 317 5.01 9.09 -5.79
CA SER A 317 6.07 9.77 -6.54
C SER A 317 7.35 9.93 -5.73
N ASP A 318 7.24 10.02 -4.40
CA ASP A 318 8.32 10.24 -3.44
C ASP A 318 7.84 9.75 -2.05
N PRO A 319 8.70 9.19 -1.19
CA PRO A 319 8.31 8.78 0.16
C PRO A 319 7.81 9.92 1.06
N LEU A 320 8.38 11.13 0.94
CA LEU A 320 7.90 12.31 1.68
C LEU A 320 6.50 12.69 1.22
N TYR A 321 6.26 12.64 -0.09
CA TYR A 321 4.93 12.83 -0.64
C TYR A 321 3.93 11.80 -0.09
N LEU A 322 4.32 10.52 -0.03
CA LEU A 322 3.47 9.46 0.54
C LEU A 322 3.03 9.79 1.97
N VAL A 323 3.94 10.29 2.82
CA VAL A 323 3.60 10.68 4.20
C VAL A 323 2.65 11.87 4.24
N LEU A 324 2.96 12.94 3.49
CA LEU A 324 2.14 14.16 3.45
C LEU A 324 0.75 13.90 2.84
N GLN A 325 0.67 13.02 1.83
CA GLN A 325 -0.58 12.59 1.23
C GLN A 325 -1.49 11.94 2.27
N ASN A 326 -0.93 11.06 3.08
CA ASN A 326 -1.69 10.35 4.11
C ASN A 326 -2.20 11.30 5.21
N LEU A 327 -1.38 12.26 5.65
CA LEU A 327 -1.80 13.29 6.59
C LEU A 327 -2.93 14.16 6.02
N TYR A 328 -2.78 14.62 4.77
CA TYR A 328 -3.79 15.45 4.12
C TYR A 328 -5.11 14.71 3.94
N CYS A 329 -5.07 13.45 3.48
CA CYS A 329 -6.26 12.62 3.35
C CYS A 329 -6.91 12.34 4.71
N ALA A 330 -6.14 12.07 5.77
CA ALA A 330 -6.70 11.84 7.10
C ALA A 330 -7.46 13.07 7.63
N ALA A 331 -6.98 14.28 7.34
CA ALA A 331 -7.60 15.52 7.77
C ALA A 331 -8.79 15.96 6.89
N HIS A 332 -8.76 15.70 5.58
CA HIS A 332 -9.66 16.36 4.63
C HIS A 332 -10.46 15.43 3.72
N LEU A 333 -10.16 14.13 3.65
CA LEU A 333 -10.90 13.19 2.79
C LEU A 333 -12.17 12.71 3.49
N THR A 334 -13.34 13.01 2.91
CA THR A 334 -14.64 12.60 3.44
C THR A 334 -14.74 11.07 3.50
N GLY A 335 -15.18 10.54 4.64
CA GLY A 335 -15.32 9.10 4.84
C GLY A 335 -13.99 8.36 5.03
N TYR A 336 -12.87 9.08 5.22
CA TYR A 336 -11.57 8.45 5.48
C TYR A 336 -11.64 7.46 6.66
N SER A 337 -11.16 6.25 6.42
CA SER A 337 -11.21 5.13 7.37
C SER A 337 -9.83 4.59 7.76
N GLY A 338 -8.77 5.08 7.11
CA GLY A 338 -7.40 4.70 7.39
C GLY A 338 -6.55 4.50 6.14
N THR A 339 -5.33 4.02 6.36
CA THR A 339 -4.31 3.79 5.33
C THR A 339 -3.79 2.37 5.33
N SER A 340 -3.38 1.86 4.17
CA SER A 340 -2.61 0.62 4.10
C SER A 340 -1.16 0.80 4.50
N SER A 341 -0.60 2.01 4.47
CA SER A 341 0.85 2.19 4.60
C SER A 341 1.34 2.03 6.05
N VAL A 342 1.96 0.89 6.35
CA VAL A 342 2.67 0.68 7.63
C VAL A 342 3.85 1.63 7.73
N PHE A 343 4.51 1.90 6.60
CA PHE A 343 5.60 2.87 6.50
C PHE A 343 5.18 4.25 7.00
N VAL A 344 4.05 4.79 6.53
CA VAL A 344 3.60 6.11 6.97
C VAL A 344 3.30 6.09 8.47
N ALA A 345 2.58 5.08 8.95
CA ALA A 345 2.26 4.97 10.37
C ALA A 345 3.54 4.90 11.25
N ALA A 346 4.57 4.18 10.79
CA ALA A 346 5.85 4.05 11.47
C ALA A 346 6.67 5.35 11.44
N VAL A 347 6.80 6.00 10.27
CA VAL A 347 7.51 7.28 10.13
C VAL A 347 6.85 8.35 11.00
N LEU A 348 5.53 8.46 10.95
CA LEU A 348 4.82 9.40 11.80
C LEU A 348 4.98 9.05 13.27
N GLY A 349 4.92 7.78 13.66
CA GLY A 349 5.19 7.35 15.04
C GLY A 349 6.60 7.71 15.53
N ARG A 350 7.61 7.56 14.67
CA ARG A 350 8.99 8.00 14.93
C ARG A 350 9.04 9.50 15.17
N GLU A 351 8.52 10.30 14.25
CA GLU A 351 8.54 11.76 14.39
C GLU A 351 7.63 12.27 15.53
N TRP A 352 6.59 11.51 15.90
CA TRP A 352 5.70 11.85 17.01
C TRP A 352 6.36 11.78 18.38
N THR A 353 7.35 10.90 18.54
CA THR A 353 7.90 10.52 19.86
C THR A 353 8.40 11.74 20.63
N ASP A 354 8.97 12.72 19.92
CA ASP A 354 9.59 13.92 20.52
C ASP A 354 8.69 15.17 20.53
N MET A 355 7.42 15.07 20.09
CA MET A 355 6.50 16.23 20.04
C MET A 355 5.72 16.45 21.34
N VAL A 356 5.34 17.69 21.66
CA VAL A 356 4.57 18.03 22.87
C VAL A 356 3.06 17.70 22.65
N PRO A 357 2.31 17.19 23.65
CA PRO A 357 0.93 16.69 23.49
C PRO A 357 -0.12 17.56 22.75
N PRO A 358 -0.17 18.90 22.88
CA PRO A 358 -1.20 19.72 22.22
C PRO A 358 -1.14 19.66 20.68
N GLU A 359 0.06 19.47 20.13
CA GLU A 359 0.27 19.39 18.67
C GLU A 359 -0.15 18.02 18.12
N ARG A 360 -0.10 16.98 18.96
CA ARG A 360 -0.48 15.61 18.60
C ARG A 360 -1.99 15.45 18.39
N GLU A 361 -2.77 16.16 19.20
CA GLU A 361 -4.24 16.08 19.20
C GLU A 361 -4.87 16.93 18.08
N THR A 362 -4.19 18.00 17.63
CA THR A 362 -4.74 18.96 16.67
C THR A 362 -4.93 18.38 15.26
N TRP A 363 -4.04 17.49 14.82
CA TRP A 363 -4.08 16.94 13.45
C TRP A 363 -4.53 15.48 13.38
N GLY A 364 -4.48 14.77 14.51
CA GLY A 364 -4.77 13.33 14.55
C GLY A 364 -3.73 12.51 13.77
N GLY A 365 -3.58 11.24 14.14
CA GLY A 365 -2.79 10.27 13.40
C GLY A 365 -3.25 10.09 11.95
N THR A 366 -2.60 9.16 11.24
CA THR A 366 -3.13 8.56 10.00
C THR A 366 -4.39 7.70 10.18
N GLY A 367 -5.05 7.83 11.33
CA GLY A 367 -6.15 6.96 11.72
C GLY A 367 -5.69 5.50 11.92
N ARG A 368 -6.49 4.57 11.40
CA ARG A 368 -6.25 3.13 11.54
C ARG A 368 -5.44 2.60 10.36
N LEU A 369 -4.70 1.52 10.60
CA LEU A 369 -4.19 0.71 9.50
C LEU A 369 -5.34 -0.11 8.89
N VAL A 370 -5.37 -0.21 7.57
CA VAL A 370 -6.38 -0.96 6.81
C VAL A 370 -5.68 -1.92 5.87
N GLY A 371 -5.94 -3.21 6.04
CA GLY A 371 -5.32 -4.26 5.22
C GLY A 371 -6.15 -5.53 5.24
N THR A 372 -6.36 -6.10 4.05
CA THR A 372 -7.00 -7.41 3.89
C THR A 372 -5.91 -8.45 3.61
N HIS A 373 -5.90 -9.04 2.42
CA HIS A 373 -4.85 -9.91 1.87
C HIS A 373 -4.69 -9.61 0.37
N ALA A 374 -3.72 -10.23 -0.30
CA ALA A 374 -3.45 -10.01 -1.71
C ALA A 374 -3.47 -11.33 -2.49
N HIS A 375 -3.52 -11.24 -3.82
CA HIS A 375 -3.56 -12.42 -4.70
C HIS A 375 -2.38 -13.36 -4.53
N GLU A 376 -1.25 -12.84 -4.05
CA GLU A 376 -0.03 -13.59 -3.77
C GLU A 376 -0.31 -14.87 -2.98
N GLN A 377 -1.10 -14.82 -1.89
CA GLN A 377 -1.36 -16.02 -1.09
C GLN A 377 -2.14 -17.08 -1.88
N ALA A 378 -3.11 -16.66 -2.71
CA ALA A 378 -3.91 -17.58 -3.51
C ALA A 378 -3.07 -18.20 -4.64
N SER A 379 -2.25 -17.38 -5.31
CA SER A 379 -1.32 -17.85 -6.35
C SER A 379 -0.24 -18.77 -5.78
N ALA A 380 0.28 -18.50 -4.58
CA ALA A 380 1.24 -19.35 -3.88
C ALA A 380 0.62 -20.72 -3.54
N LEU A 381 -0.53 -20.72 -2.86
CA LEU A 381 -1.21 -21.95 -2.47
C LEU A 381 -1.65 -22.77 -3.68
N GLN A 382 -2.13 -22.13 -4.74
CA GLN A 382 -2.49 -22.84 -5.96
C GLN A 382 -1.29 -23.53 -6.60
N GLN A 383 -0.15 -22.86 -6.72
CA GLN A 383 1.03 -23.54 -7.27
C GLN A 383 1.52 -24.66 -6.34
N LEU A 384 1.58 -24.40 -5.02
CA LEU A 384 2.09 -25.35 -4.03
C LEU A 384 1.19 -26.57 -3.82
N LEU A 385 -0.11 -26.45 -4.07
CA LEU A 385 -1.11 -27.48 -3.77
C LEU A 385 -2.00 -27.83 -4.97
N ALA A 386 -1.57 -27.52 -6.20
CA ALA A 386 -2.30 -27.81 -7.44
C ALA A 386 -2.86 -29.25 -7.54
N PRO A 387 -2.18 -30.31 -7.02
CA PRO A 387 -2.75 -31.66 -7.01
C PRO A 387 -4.12 -31.76 -6.32
N TYR A 388 -4.43 -30.91 -5.32
CA TYR A 388 -5.75 -30.88 -4.69
C TYR A 388 -6.83 -30.31 -5.61
N ASP A 389 -6.50 -29.39 -6.52
CA ASP A 389 -7.46 -28.86 -7.49
C ASP A 389 -7.85 -29.93 -8.54
N LEU A 390 -6.86 -30.72 -8.98
CA LEU A 390 -7.07 -31.87 -9.87
C LEU A 390 -7.89 -32.97 -9.18
N GLU A 391 -7.56 -33.27 -7.92
CA GLU A 391 -8.28 -34.26 -7.14
C GLU A 391 -9.74 -33.86 -6.89
N ALA A 392 -9.99 -32.57 -6.63
CA ALA A 392 -11.34 -32.03 -6.53
C ALA A 392 -12.13 -32.22 -7.83
N GLY A 393 -11.51 -31.91 -8.99
CA GLY A 393 -12.11 -32.14 -10.30
C GLY A 393 -12.43 -33.62 -10.55
N ARG A 394 -11.47 -34.51 -10.27
CA ARG A 394 -11.65 -35.96 -10.43
C ARG A 394 -12.78 -36.51 -9.56
N ARG A 395 -12.81 -36.17 -8.26
CA ARG A 395 -13.87 -36.65 -7.34
C ARG A 395 -15.23 -36.02 -7.66
N ALA A 396 -15.26 -34.83 -8.25
CA ALA A 396 -16.47 -34.19 -8.74
C ALA A 396 -16.97 -34.77 -10.08
N GLY A 397 -16.25 -35.73 -10.68
CA GLY A 397 -16.64 -36.37 -11.93
C GLY A 397 -16.34 -35.55 -13.19
N LEU A 398 -15.41 -34.59 -13.12
CA LEU A 398 -14.94 -33.87 -14.31
C LEU A 398 -14.06 -34.78 -15.19
N PRO A 399 -13.90 -34.46 -16.50
CA PRO A 399 -13.01 -35.20 -17.38
C PRO A 399 -11.58 -35.30 -16.84
N PRO A 400 -10.82 -36.36 -17.18
CA PRO A 400 -9.42 -36.49 -16.77
C PRO A 400 -8.60 -35.24 -17.11
N GLY A 401 -7.89 -34.70 -16.12
CA GLY A 401 -7.08 -33.49 -16.27
C GLY A 401 -7.83 -32.16 -16.01
N ALA A 402 -9.16 -32.17 -15.87
CA ALA A 402 -9.91 -31.00 -15.45
C ALA A 402 -9.79 -30.77 -13.93
N ALA A 403 -9.68 -29.51 -13.52
CA ALA A 403 -9.46 -29.10 -12.13
C ALA A 403 -10.61 -28.22 -11.61
N LEU A 404 -10.85 -28.26 -10.29
CA LEU A 404 -11.69 -27.31 -9.57
C LEU A 404 -10.81 -26.48 -8.62
N PRO A 405 -10.87 -25.14 -8.65
CA PRO A 405 -9.96 -24.28 -7.89
C PRO A 405 -10.36 -24.22 -6.41
N VAL A 406 -10.04 -25.27 -5.65
CA VAL A 406 -10.23 -25.33 -4.19
C VAL A 406 -9.10 -24.65 -3.44
N THR A 407 -7.90 -24.60 -4.01
CA THR A 407 -6.71 -24.01 -3.37
C THR A 407 -6.80 -22.48 -3.20
N PRO A 408 -7.40 -21.68 -4.11
CA PRO A 408 -7.62 -20.26 -3.84
C PRO A 408 -8.59 -20.03 -2.69
N LEU A 409 -9.61 -20.88 -2.52
CA LEU A 409 -10.49 -20.83 -1.36
C LEU A 409 -9.72 -21.22 -0.08
N LEU A 410 -8.93 -22.29 -0.13
CA LEU A 410 -8.09 -22.72 0.99
C LEU A 410 -7.18 -21.61 1.49
N ALA A 411 -6.55 -20.83 0.60
CA ALA A 411 -5.74 -19.68 1.00
C ALA A 411 -6.50 -18.67 1.87
N HIS A 412 -7.76 -18.40 1.54
CA HIS A 412 -8.61 -17.52 2.35
C HIS A 412 -8.92 -18.13 3.72
N LEU A 413 -9.18 -19.44 3.76
CA LEU A 413 -9.48 -20.15 5.00
C LEU A 413 -8.26 -20.22 5.94
N LEU A 414 -7.07 -20.47 5.40
CA LEU A 414 -5.82 -20.42 6.16
C LEU A 414 -5.54 -19.01 6.68
N PHE A 415 -5.80 -17.99 5.87
CA PHE A 415 -5.68 -16.60 6.29
C PHE A 415 -6.61 -16.29 7.47
N LEU A 416 -7.87 -16.75 7.42
CA LEU A 416 -8.82 -16.62 8.53
C LEU A 416 -8.38 -17.43 9.77
N ALA A 417 -7.85 -18.63 9.60
CA ALA A 417 -7.34 -19.44 10.72
C ALA A 417 -6.10 -18.83 11.39
N ALA A 418 -5.29 -18.08 10.63
CA ALA A 418 -4.11 -17.39 11.13
C ALA A 418 -4.44 -16.05 11.80
N ASN A 419 -5.32 -15.24 11.20
CA ASN A 419 -5.55 -13.84 11.57
C ASN A 419 -6.93 -13.57 12.19
N GLY A 420 -7.82 -14.57 12.19
CA GLY A 420 -9.21 -14.41 12.59
C GLY A 420 -10.06 -13.59 11.64
N GLY A 421 -11.33 -13.45 12.03
CA GLY A 421 -12.32 -12.65 11.32
C GLY A 421 -12.54 -11.25 11.92
N GLY A 422 -11.69 -10.77 12.84
CA GLY A 422 -11.84 -9.44 13.45
C GLY A 422 -13.00 -9.35 14.44
N GLY A 423 -13.13 -10.34 15.32
CA GLY A 423 -14.15 -10.44 16.37
C GLY A 423 -14.89 -11.79 16.36
N PRO A 424 -15.73 -12.06 17.37
CA PRO A 424 -16.46 -13.32 17.54
C PRO A 424 -17.47 -13.60 16.40
N ASP A 425 -17.86 -12.59 15.61
CA ASP A 425 -18.81 -12.74 14.51
C ASP A 425 -18.16 -12.71 13.12
N GLY A 426 -16.82 -12.60 13.05
CA GLY A 426 -16.08 -12.59 11.80
C GLY A 426 -16.24 -11.33 10.94
N CYS A 427 -16.55 -10.17 11.53
CA CYS A 427 -16.90 -8.91 10.85
C CYS A 427 -15.88 -8.38 9.81
N SER A 428 -14.64 -8.83 9.86
CA SER A 428 -13.53 -8.46 8.98
C SER A 428 -13.10 -9.59 8.03
N ALA A 429 -13.79 -10.73 8.04
CA ALA A 429 -13.54 -11.83 7.12
C ALA A 429 -13.80 -11.38 5.68
N THR A 430 -12.74 -11.33 4.87
CA THR A 430 -12.77 -10.73 3.53
C THR A 430 -12.44 -11.76 2.45
N ALA A 431 -13.25 -11.81 1.40
CA ALA A 431 -12.97 -12.54 0.16
C ALA A 431 -12.29 -11.63 -0.87
N LEU A 432 -11.30 -12.18 -1.58
CA LEU A 432 -10.66 -11.64 -2.78
C LEU A 432 -10.81 -12.67 -3.91
N PRO A 433 -11.98 -12.71 -4.55
CA PRO A 433 -12.38 -13.84 -5.37
C PRO A 433 -11.69 -13.89 -6.75
N ASP A 434 -11.11 -12.79 -7.23
CA ASP A 434 -10.63 -12.61 -8.60
C ASP A 434 -9.14 -12.99 -8.80
N SER A 435 -8.57 -13.86 -7.96
CA SER A 435 -7.21 -14.38 -8.21
C SER A 435 -7.18 -15.24 -9.49
N PHE A 436 -8.23 -16.04 -9.67
CA PHE A 436 -8.55 -16.70 -10.94
C PHE A 436 -9.73 -15.95 -11.55
N THR A 437 -10.96 -16.31 -11.20
CA THR A 437 -12.15 -15.55 -11.55
C THR A 437 -13.16 -15.63 -10.41
N THR A 438 -13.93 -14.57 -10.20
CA THR A 438 -15.01 -14.50 -9.22
C THR A 438 -16.08 -15.58 -9.43
N PRO A 439 -16.55 -15.86 -10.67
CA PRO A 439 -17.47 -16.98 -10.89
C PRO A 439 -16.94 -18.32 -10.41
N ALA A 440 -15.66 -18.63 -10.67
CA ALA A 440 -15.05 -19.88 -10.21
C ALA A 440 -14.95 -19.94 -8.69
N PHE A 441 -14.54 -18.83 -8.05
CA PHE A 441 -14.48 -18.73 -6.59
C PHE A 441 -15.86 -18.89 -5.94
N LEU A 442 -16.88 -18.24 -6.48
CA LEU A 442 -18.27 -18.35 -6.01
C LEU A 442 -18.80 -19.78 -6.14
N ALA A 443 -18.54 -20.45 -7.26
CA ALA A 443 -18.96 -21.83 -7.48
C ALA A 443 -18.42 -22.77 -6.40
N VAL A 444 -17.13 -22.67 -6.07
CA VAL A 444 -16.50 -23.49 -5.04
C VAL A 444 -16.94 -23.07 -3.63
N ALA A 445 -16.95 -21.77 -3.33
CA ALA A 445 -17.26 -21.27 -1.98
C ALA A 445 -18.71 -21.54 -1.56
N THR A 446 -19.66 -21.50 -2.50
CA THR A 446 -21.08 -21.79 -2.22
C THR A 446 -21.36 -23.28 -2.10
N ALA A 447 -20.56 -24.14 -2.73
CA ALA A 447 -20.68 -25.59 -2.65
C ALA A 447 -19.98 -26.17 -1.40
N ALA A 448 -18.77 -25.72 -1.11
CA ALA A 448 -17.92 -26.29 -0.07
C ALA A 448 -18.45 -26.02 1.35
N GLU A 449 -18.54 -27.07 2.16
CA GLU A 449 -18.74 -26.94 3.61
C GLU A 449 -17.48 -26.37 4.28
N VAL A 450 -17.67 -25.65 5.37
CA VAL A 450 -16.56 -25.22 6.22
C VAL A 450 -15.90 -26.46 6.83
N PRO A 451 -14.59 -26.69 6.63
CA PRO A 451 -13.90 -27.83 7.23
C PRO A 451 -14.05 -27.86 8.75
N GLU A 452 -14.27 -29.05 9.32
CA GLU A 452 -14.44 -29.19 10.78
C GLU A 452 -13.19 -28.77 11.55
N GLY A 453 -11.99 -29.04 11.02
CA GLY A 453 -10.73 -28.52 11.56
C GLY A 453 -10.72 -27.00 11.64
N LEU A 454 -11.21 -26.31 10.61
CA LEU A 454 -11.27 -24.85 10.58
C LEU A 454 -12.28 -24.31 11.58
N ARG A 455 -13.45 -24.93 11.71
CA ARG A 455 -14.46 -24.52 12.71
C ARG A 455 -13.86 -24.54 14.12
N ARG A 456 -13.17 -25.63 14.47
CA ARG A 456 -12.46 -25.78 15.74
C ARG A 456 -11.38 -24.71 15.92
N ASP A 457 -10.59 -24.42 14.89
CA ASP A 457 -9.53 -23.40 14.96
C ASP A 457 -10.10 -21.98 15.13
N LEU A 458 -11.19 -21.64 14.45
CA LEU A 458 -11.85 -20.34 14.58
C LEU A 458 -12.50 -20.19 15.96
N GLU A 459 -13.18 -21.22 16.46
CA GLU A 459 -13.79 -21.18 17.79
C GLU A 459 -12.73 -21.09 18.88
N ALA A 460 -11.69 -21.95 18.84
CA ALA A 460 -10.66 -22.01 19.88
C ALA A 460 -9.77 -20.77 19.93
N HIS A 461 -9.43 -20.17 18.78
CA HIS A 461 -8.49 -19.05 18.72
C HIS A 461 -9.16 -17.69 18.63
N GLN A 462 -10.40 -17.61 18.15
CA GLN A 462 -11.07 -16.34 17.83
C GLN A 462 -12.43 -16.20 18.51
N GLY A 463 -12.91 -17.24 19.22
CA GLY A 463 -14.25 -17.26 19.80
C GLY A 463 -15.37 -17.25 18.76
N TRP A 464 -15.06 -17.50 17.48
CA TRP A 464 -16.04 -17.44 16.40
C TRP A 464 -16.72 -18.79 16.20
N ALA A 465 -17.92 -18.91 16.76
CA ALA A 465 -18.76 -20.10 16.64
C ALA A 465 -19.39 -20.21 15.24
N VAL A 466 -18.73 -20.95 14.34
CA VAL A 466 -19.26 -21.23 13.00
C VAL A 466 -20.27 -22.39 13.06
N PRO A 467 -21.53 -22.19 12.61
CA PRO A 467 -22.55 -23.24 12.64
C PRO A 467 -22.18 -24.48 11.82
N GLN A 468 -22.61 -25.65 12.30
CA GLN A 468 -22.47 -26.89 11.54
C GLN A 468 -23.26 -26.83 10.22
N GLY A 469 -22.62 -27.32 9.15
CA GLY A 469 -23.15 -27.27 7.79
C GLY A 469 -23.16 -25.86 7.17
N ALA A 470 -22.43 -24.90 7.76
CA ALA A 470 -22.12 -23.65 7.08
C ALA A 470 -21.31 -23.93 5.81
N ARG A 471 -21.56 -23.14 4.77
CA ARG A 471 -20.73 -23.13 3.56
C ARG A 471 -19.57 -22.17 3.77
N CYS A 472 -18.46 -22.38 3.06
CA CYS A 472 -17.33 -21.45 3.12
C CYS A 472 -17.73 -20.03 2.70
N PHE A 473 -18.68 -19.88 1.77
CA PHE A 473 -19.29 -18.60 1.42
C PHE A 473 -19.86 -17.85 2.64
N ASP A 474 -20.47 -18.57 3.59
CA ASP A 474 -21.15 -17.99 4.76
C ASP A 474 -20.18 -17.25 5.70
N LEU A 475 -18.87 -17.52 5.59
CA LEU A 475 -17.81 -16.92 6.40
C LEU A 475 -17.48 -15.48 5.97
N PHE A 476 -17.61 -15.14 4.69
CA PHE A 476 -17.11 -13.87 4.18
C PHE A 476 -18.13 -12.75 4.37
N ARG A 477 -17.77 -11.76 5.20
CA ARG A 477 -18.58 -10.57 5.47
C ARG A 477 -18.26 -9.41 4.54
N ARG A 478 -17.03 -9.38 4.01
CA ARG A 478 -16.56 -8.38 3.06
C ARG A 478 -16.12 -9.03 1.77
N TRP A 479 -16.42 -8.41 0.64
CA TRP A 479 -16.02 -8.88 -0.68
C TRP A 479 -15.29 -7.78 -1.43
N ARG A 480 -14.00 -7.98 -1.70
CA ARG A 480 -13.16 -7.01 -2.39
C ARG A 480 -13.13 -7.31 -3.89
N VAL A 481 -13.60 -6.35 -4.68
CA VAL A 481 -13.62 -6.40 -6.15
C VAL A 481 -12.42 -5.60 -6.68
N ASP A 482 -11.41 -6.33 -7.19
CA ASP A 482 -10.13 -5.80 -7.68
C ASP A 482 -9.97 -5.86 -9.22
N SER A 483 -10.87 -6.57 -9.91
CA SER A 483 -10.90 -6.62 -11.37
C SER A 483 -12.30 -6.90 -11.92
N GLY A 484 -12.44 -6.89 -13.25
CA GLY A 484 -13.73 -7.01 -13.93
C GLY A 484 -14.54 -5.72 -13.94
N ASP A 485 -15.72 -5.79 -14.56
CA ASP A 485 -16.74 -4.76 -14.41
C ASP A 485 -17.35 -4.83 -13.00
N TYR A 486 -17.19 -3.77 -12.22
CA TYR A 486 -17.61 -3.77 -10.81
C TYR A 486 -19.08 -4.14 -10.64
N ALA A 487 -19.97 -3.59 -11.48
CA ALA A 487 -21.40 -3.81 -11.33
C ALA A 487 -21.76 -5.28 -11.61
N ALA A 488 -21.23 -5.87 -12.68
CA ALA A 488 -21.43 -7.27 -13.01
C ALA A 488 -20.90 -8.22 -11.93
N VAL A 489 -19.71 -7.94 -11.39
CA VAL A 489 -19.11 -8.76 -10.32
C VAL A 489 -19.90 -8.62 -9.01
N ALA A 490 -20.30 -7.40 -8.64
CA ALA A 490 -21.12 -7.14 -7.47
C ALA A 490 -22.49 -7.81 -7.56
N GLU A 491 -23.12 -7.79 -8.74
CA GLU A 491 -24.37 -8.51 -9.02
C GLU A 491 -24.22 -10.02 -8.81
N ALA A 492 -23.14 -10.63 -9.29
CA ALA A 492 -22.88 -12.05 -9.09
C ALA A 492 -22.72 -12.41 -7.60
N ILE A 493 -21.99 -11.59 -6.83
CA ILE A 493 -21.79 -11.80 -5.39
C ILE A 493 -23.13 -11.66 -4.64
N MET A 494 -23.89 -10.61 -4.92
CA MET A 494 -25.17 -10.36 -4.26
C MET A 494 -26.22 -11.41 -4.63
N GLY A 495 -26.26 -11.86 -5.88
CA GLY A 495 -27.13 -12.95 -6.32
C GLY A 495 -26.78 -14.28 -5.63
N ALA A 496 -25.49 -14.60 -5.46
CA ALA A 496 -25.06 -15.77 -4.70
C ALA A 496 -25.49 -15.70 -3.22
N TRP A 497 -25.40 -14.50 -2.60
CA TRP A 497 -25.87 -14.28 -1.23
C TRP A 497 -27.39 -14.46 -1.11
N GLU A 498 -28.18 -13.90 -2.02
CA GLU A 498 -29.65 -14.04 -2.04
C GLU A 498 -30.06 -15.50 -2.22
N GLY A 499 -29.46 -16.20 -3.17
CA GLY A 499 -29.68 -17.63 -3.38
C GLY A 499 -29.35 -18.45 -2.14
N ARG A 500 -28.25 -18.12 -1.45
CA ARG A 500 -27.86 -18.77 -0.19
C ARG A 500 -28.87 -18.48 0.93
N CYS A 501 -29.34 -17.25 1.08
CA CYS A 501 -30.36 -16.89 2.05
C CYS A 501 -31.70 -17.61 1.79
N ALA A 502 -32.13 -17.73 0.53
CA ALA A 502 -33.31 -18.49 0.16
C ALA A 502 -33.17 -19.97 0.51
N ALA A 503 -32.00 -20.57 0.25
CA ALA A 503 -31.72 -21.96 0.61
C ALA A 503 -31.69 -22.20 2.15
N LEU A 504 -31.24 -21.22 2.93
CA LEU A 504 -31.30 -21.28 4.40
C LEU A 504 -32.74 -21.16 4.91
N ALA A 505 -33.52 -20.22 4.36
CA ALA A 505 -34.93 -20.04 4.70
C ALA A 505 -35.76 -21.31 4.42
N ALA A 506 -35.53 -21.96 3.28
CA ALA A 506 -36.16 -23.24 2.93
C ALA A 506 -35.86 -24.37 3.93
N ARG A 507 -34.79 -24.24 4.73
CA ARG A 507 -34.39 -25.17 5.80
C ARG A 507 -34.74 -24.67 7.20
N GLY A 508 -35.54 -23.60 7.32
CA GLY A 508 -35.89 -22.98 8.59
C GLY A 508 -34.71 -22.35 9.34
N ARG A 509 -33.63 -21.98 8.64
CA ARG A 509 -32.45 -21.32 9.21
C ARG A 509 -32.49 -19.81 8.98
N PRO A 510 -31.90 -19.00 9.89
CA PRO A 510 -31.80 -17.56 9.69
C PRO A 510 -30.96 -17.23 8.46
N GLY A 511 -31.29 -16.12 7.79
CA GLY A 511 -30.52 -15.60 6.68
C GLY A 511 -29.13 -15.11 7.11
N LEU A 512 -28.23 -14.97 6.14
CA LEU A 512 -26.91 -14.42 6.37
C LEU A 512 -26.97 -12.88 6.47
N PRO A 513 -26.09 -12.25 7.26
CA PRO A 513 -25.87 -10.82 7.17
C PRO A 513 -25.55 -10.40 5.74
N ARG A 514 -26.03 -9.22 5.34
CA ARG A 514 -25.75 -8.67 4.01
C ARG A 514 -24.24 -8.44 3.84
N PRO A 515 -23.63 -8.87 2.72
CA PRO A 515 -22.21 -8.66 2.49
C PRO A 515 -21.88 -7.18 2.28
N LEU A 516 -20.72 -6.74 2.78
CA LEU A 516 -20.17 -5.43 2.49
C LEU A 516 -19.25 -5.52 1.27
N LEU A 517 -19.59 -4.77 0.22
CA LEU A 517 -18.80 -4.72 -1.00
C LEU A 517 -17.72 -3.64 -0.89
N MET A 518 -16.53 -3.96 -1.39
CA MET A 518 -15.38 -3.06 -1.43
C MET A 518 -14.83 -3.00 -2.85
N HIS A 519 -14.64 -1.79 -3.40
CA HIS A 519 -14.00 -1.62 -4.70
C HIS A 519 -12.58 -1.09 -4.54
N SER A 520 -11.57 -1.85 -5.00
CA SER A 520 -10.15 -1.51 -4.81
C SER A 520 -9.39 -1.15 -6.10
N ASN A 521 -10.06 -1.12 -7.25
CA ASN A 521 -9.46 -0.85 -8.56
C ASN A 521 -10.20 0.30 -9.25
N LEU A 522 -10.15 1.47 -8.61
CA LEU A 522 -10.66 2.73 -9.15
C LEU A 522 -9.54 3.44 -9.90
N ASP A 523 -9.78 3.78 -11.17
CA ASP A 523 -8.77 4.38 -12.04
C ASP A 523 -8.96 5.91 -12.14
N SER A 524 -10.14 6.43 -11.83
CA SER A 524 -10.43 7.87 -11.82
C SER A 524 -11.43 8.33 -10.75
N VAL A 525 -11.63 9.65 -10.62
CA VAL A 525 -12.69 10.22 -9.76
C VAL A 525 -14.07 9.99 -10.40
N GLU A 526 -14.14 9.97 -11.72
CA GLU A 526 -15.35 9.64 -12.47
C GLU A 526 -15.82 8.21 -12.17
N ASP A 527 -14.89 7.29 -11.88
CA ASP A 527 -15.24 5.94 -11.42
C ASP A 527 -15.94 5.97 -10.05
N ILE A 528 -15.49 6.84 -9.14
CA ILE A 528 -16.14 7.03 -7.83
C ILE A 528 -17.57 7.53 -8.03
N GLU A 529 -17.77 8.54 -8.87
CA GLU A 529 -19.11 9.06 -9.18
C GLU A 529 -20.00 7.98 -9.80
N ARG A 530 -19.45 7.17 -10.71
CA ARG A 530 -20.17 6.06 -11.35
C ARG A 530 -20.61 5.02 -10.34
N VAL A 531 -19.73 4.57 -9.45
CA VAL A 531 -20.10 3.55 -8.45
C VAL A 531 -20.99 4.09 -7.33
N ALA A 532 -20.87 5.38 -6.98
CA ALA A 532 -21.75 6.02 -6.01
C ALA A 532 -23.21 6.10 -6.50
N ARG A 533 -23.43 6.15 -7.82
CA ARG A 533 -24.77 6.15 -8.44
C ARG A 533 -25.39 4.77 -8.60
N LEU A 534 -24.66 3.69 -8.31
CA LEU A 534 -25.20 2.34 -8.42
C LEU A 534 -26.35 2.12 -7.42
N PRO A 535 -27.28 1.18 -7.73
CA PRO A 535 -28.33 0.79 -6.81
C PRO A 535 -27.76 0.40 -5.44
N GLU A 536 -28.45 0.76 -4.36
CA GLU A 536 -27.98 0.48 -2.99
C GLU A 536 -27.58 -0.98 -2.82
N ARG A 537 -28.30 -1.90 -3.48
CA ARG A 537 -28.05 -3.35 -3.50
C ARG A 537 -26.59 -3.72 -3.79
N ILE A 538 -25.97 -3.10 -4.81
CA ILE A 538 -24.61 -3.41 -5.30
C ILE A 538 -23.60 -2.29 -5.07
N ARG A 539 -24.04 -1.17 -4.49
CA ARG A 539 -23.16 -0.03 -4.19
C ARG A 539 -22.06 -0.46 -3.21
N PRO A 540 -20.79 -0.07 -3.44
CA PRO A 540 -19.72 -0.37 -2.49
C PRO A 540 -19.98 0.33 -1.15
N ALA A 541 -19.72 -0.37 -0.06
CA ALA A 541 -19.64 0.25 1.27
C ALA A 541 -18.26 0.89 1.50
N THR A 542 -17.24 0.40 0.81
CA THR A 542 -15.87 0.90 0.91
C THR A 542 -15.25 1.11 -0.46
N LEU A 543 -14.65 2.28 -0.65
CA LEU A 543 -13.78 2.59 -1.78
C LEU A 543 -12.35 2.49 -1.28
N ALA A 544 -11.47 1.83 -2.03
CA ALA A 544 -10.06 1.80 -1.73
C ALA A 544 -9.23 2.13 -2.97
N PHE A 545 -8.30 3.06 -2.81
CA PHE A 545 -7.44 3.51 -3.90
C PHE A 545 -6.16 4.10 -3.35
N GLY A 546 -5.08 4.04 -4.12
CA GLY A 546 -3.87 4.84 -3.88
C GLY A 546 -3.64 5.84 -5.02
N THR A 547 -3.81 5.38 -6.26
CA THR A 547 -3.44 6.08 -7.50
C THR A 547 -4.20 7.36 -7.78
N LEU A 548 -5.45 7.50 -7.32
CA LEU A 548 -6.21 8.74 -7.52
C LEU A 548 -5.52 9.93 -6.86
N ALA A 549 -4.84 9.66 -5.75
CA ALA A 549 -4.11 10.63 -4.97
C ALA A 549 -2.66 10.78 -5.44
N ASP A 550 -2.16 10.08 -6.46
CA ASP A 550 -0.75 10.13 -6.89
C ASP A 550 -0.56 10.79 -8.26
N GLY A 551 0.57 11.47 -8.46
CA GLY A 551 0.99 12.00 -9.76
C GLY A 551 1.32 13.50 -9.72
N PHE A 552 1.38 14.12 -10.88
CA PHE A 552 1.76 15.52 -11.05
C PHE A 552 0.74 16.26 -11.93
N LEU A 553 0.54 17.54 -11.67
CA LEU A 553 0.00 18.45 -12.68
C LEU A 553 1.06 18.70 -13.75
N PRO A 554 0.68 19.11 -14.98
CA PRO A 554 1.64 19.66 -15.92
C PRO A 554 2.42 20.79 -15.24
N PHE A 555 3.73 20.85 -15.44
CA PHE A 555 4.58 21.74 -14.68
C PHE A 555 4.48 23.17 -15.20
N LEU A 556 4.38 24.11 -14.27
CA LEU A 556 4.42 25.54 -14.58
C LEU A 556 5.83 25.94 -15.04
N PRO A 557 5.96 27.04 -15.81
CA PRO A 557 7.27 27.61 -16.12
C PRO A 557 8.11 27.82 -14.85
N PRO A 558 9.46 27.70 -14.95
CA PRO A 558 10.35 28.00 -13.83
C PRO A 558 10.05 29.38 -13.24
N GLU A 559 10.15 29.52 -11.91
CA GLU A 559 10.12 30.85 -11.29
C GLU A 559 11.22 31.70 -11.92
N GLN A 560 10.84 32.83 -12.53
CA GLN A 560 11.82 33.83 -12.87
C GLN A 560 12.38 34.38 -11.56
N PRO A 561 13.69 34.67 -11.48
CA PRO A 561 14.23 35.37 -10.32
C PRO A 561 13.39 36.63 -10.14
N ALA A 562 12.86 36.83 -8.93
CA ALA A 562 12.09 38.02 -8.64
C ALA A 562 12.92 39.22 -9.10
N ALA A 563 12.40 40.00 -10.05
CA ALA A 563 13.02 41.29 -10.34
C ALA A 563 13.15 42.01 -9.00
N PRO A 564 14.32 42.61 -8.68
CA PRO A 564 14.46 43.38 -7.46
C PRO A 564 13.26 44.33 -7.39
N PRO A 565 12.57 44.41 -6.24
CA PRO A 565 11.25 45.04 -6.16
C PRO A 565 11.29 46.40 -6.85
N ALA A 566 10.50 46.54 -7.91
CA ALA A 566 10.34 47.80 -8.64
C ALA A 566 9.73 48.81 -7.66
N GLY A 567 10.60 49.57 -6.99
CA GLY A 567 10.21 50.46 -5.90
C GLY A 567 11.21 50.57 -4.75
N ALA A 568 12.23 49.72 -4.66
CA ALA A 568 13.38 49.94 -3.76
C ALA A 568 14.60 50.42 -4.56
N GLN A 569 14.42 51.42 -5.42
CA GLN A 569 15.57 52.24 -5.80
C GLN A 569 15.87 53.11 -4.59
N LEU A 570 16.89 52.73 -3.82
CA LEU A 570 17.54 53.68 -2.94
C LEU A 570 17.86 54.90 -3.81
N SER A 571 17.33 56.05 -3.43
CA SER A 571 17.64 57.31 -4.08
C SER A 571 19.16 57.49 -4.13
N ALA A 572 19.66 58.28 -5.10
CA ALA A 572 21.09 58.60 -5.17
C ALA A 572 21.61 59.17 -3.82
N GLU A 573 20.75 59.85 -3.06
CA GLU A 573 21.01 60.30 -1.69
C GLU A 573 21.18 59.15 -0.69
N GLU A 574 20.33 58.13 -0.72
CA GLU A 574 20.42 56.96 0.18
C GLU A 574 21.62 56.07 -0.16
N LEU A 575 21.95 55.93 -1.45
CA LEU A 575 23.17 55.24 -1.89
C LEU A 575 24.43 56.01 -1.49
N MET A 576 24.41 57.34 -1.53
CA MET A 576 25.51 58.18 -1.07
C MET A 576 25.67 58.15 0.45
N ALA A 577 24.57 58.11 1.20
CA ALA A 577 24.59 57.95 2.66
C ALA A 577 25.13 56.57 3.06
N ALA A 578 24.74 55.50 2.37
CA ALA A 578 25.25 54.15 2.59
C ALA A 578 26.74 54.02 2.20
N ALA A 579 27.18 54.66 1.11
CA ALA A 579 28.58 54.73 0.72
C ALA A 579 29.44 55.50 1.75
N GLY A 580 28.90 56.59 2.33
CA GLY A 580 29.56 57.33 3.41
C GLY A 580 29.73 56.52 4.70
N LEU A 581 28.71 55.73 5.07
CA LEU A 581 28.76 54.80 6.20
C LEU A 581 29.73 53.64 5.97
N ALA A 582 29.74 53.06 4.75
CA ALA A 582 30.66 51.98 4.39
C ALA A 582 32.13 52.45 4.33
N ALA A 583 32.38 53.68 3.86
CA ALA A 583 33.70 54.29 3.85
C ALA A 583 34.21 54.60 5.27
N ALA A 584 33.34 55.10 6.16
CA ALA A 584 33.67 55.31 7.57
C ALA A 584 33.99 53.99 8.32
N ALA A 585 33.44 52.87 7.85
CA ALA A 585 33.68 51.52 8.39
C ALA A 585 34.85 50.77 7.72
N GLY A 586 35.55 51.37 6.75
CA GLY A 586 36.69 50.76 6.05
C GLY A 586 36.33 49.58 5.14
N CYS A 587 35.08 49.48 4.70
CA CYS A 587 34.57 48.34 3.94
C CYS A 587 34.84 48.51 2.42
N ALA A 588 35.40 47.51 1.75
CA ALA A 588 35.78 47.56 0.34
C ALA A 588 34.59 47.80 -0.63
N ALA A 589 33.36 47.59 -0.17
CA ALA A 589 32.12 47.80 -0.91
C ALA A 589 31.77 49.29 -1.19
N ALA A 590 32.51 50.25 -0.62
CA ALA A 590 32.24 51.67 -0.79
C ALA A 590 32.40 52.14 -2.26
N ALA A 591 33.39 51.61 -2.98
CA ALA A 591 33.65 51.98 -4.37
C ALA A 591 32.56 51.48 -5.34
N ASP A 592 32.03 50.28 -5.09
CA ASP A 592 30.95 49.69 -5.90
C ASP A 592 29.62 50.44 -5.73
N LEU A 593 29.35 50.96 -4.53
CA LEU A 593 28.16 51.76 -4.22
C LEU A 593 28.21 53.15 -4.86
N THR A 594 29.38 53.77 -4.94
CA THR A 594 29.56 55.05 -5.66
C THR A 594 29.34 54.88 -7.16
N ALA A 595 29.87 53.81 -7.76
CA ALA A 595 29.67 53.50 -9.18
C ALA A 595 28.21 53.09 -9.53
N ALA A 596 27.43 52.65 -8.55
CA ALA A 596 25.99 52.39 -8.71
C ALA A 596 25.17 53.69 -8.69
N ALA A 597 25.55 54.67 -7.87
CA ALA A 597 24.88 55.97 -7.79
C ALA A 597 25.02 56.79 -9.09
N GLU A 598 26.19 56.75 -9.76
CA GLU A 598 26.42 57.43 -11.03
C GLU A 598 25.63 56.82 -12.20
N ARG A 599 25.30 55.52 -12.14
CA ARG A 599 24.51 54.83 -13.17
C ARG A 599 23.01 55.05 -13.04
N ALA A 600 22.53 55.41 -11.85
CA ALA A 600 21.12 55.71 -11.60
C ALA A 600 20.67 57.07 -12.17
N SER A 601 21.60 57.91 -12.67
CA SER A 601 21.32 59.28 -13.15
C SER A 601 20.94 59.38 -14.63
N ALA A 602 20.78 58.27 -15.36
CA ALA A 602 20.45 58.27 -16.79
C ALA A 602 18.94 58.02 -17.05
N PRO A 603 18.29 58.77 -17.97
CA PRO A 603 16.87 58.61 -18.23
C PRO A 603 16.58 57.31 -19.01
N ALA A 604 15.78 56.41 -18.42
CA ALA A 604 15.27 55.22 -19.09
C ALA A 604 14.09 55.57 -20.00
N GLY A 605 14.21 55.29 -21.30
CA GLY A 605 13.10 55.35 -22.25
C GLY A 605 12.11 54.18 -22.06
N PRO A 606 10.85 54.31 -22.53
CA PRO A 606 9.84 53.29 -22.33
C PRO A 606 10.04 52.11 -23.29
N THR A 607 10.26 50.91 -22.77
CA THR A 607 10.17 49.66 -23.53
C THR A 607 8.74 49.11 -23.49
N GLU A 608 8.02 49.31 -24.59
CA GLU A 608 6.89 48.49 -25.00
C GLU A 608 7.38 47.07 -25.35
N ALA A 609 7.00 46.08 -24.56
CA ALA A 609 7.00 44.66 -24.96
C ALA A 609 6.17 43.84 -23.97
N ALA A 610 4.85 44.05 -23.96
CA ALA A 610 3.91 43.23 -23.20
C ALA A 610 2.63 43.01 -24.01
N ALA A 611 2.75 42.42 -25.19
CA ALA A 611 1.62 41.83 -25.93
C ALA A 611 2.13 41.09 -27.17
N ALA A 612 2.52 39.82 -27.03
CA ALA A 612 2.46 38.78 -28.08
C ALA A 612 3.27 37.54 -27.66
N ALA A 613 2.67 36.62 -26.90
CA ALA A 613 3.15 35.24 -26.80
C ALA A 613 2.04 34.28 -26.34
N ASP A 614 0.86 34.37 -26.96
CA ASP A 614 -0.24 33.43 -26.74
C ASP A 614 -0.12 32.22 -27.69
N GLY A 615 1.02 31.55 -27.58
CA GLY A 615 1.38 30.33 -28.30
C GLY A 615 2.12 29.41 -27.34
N SER A 616 1.48 29.06 -26.21
CA SER A 616 2.16 28.37 -25.11
C SER A 616 2.68 27.01 -25.59
N ALA A 617 4.00 26.86 -25.65
CA ALA A 617 4.63 25.56 -25.78
C ALA A 617 4.02 24.58 -24.75
N PRO A 618 3.84 23.29 -25.11
CA PRO A 618 3.25 22.32 -24.21
C PRO A 618 4.04 22.27 -22.89
N ARG A 619 3.33 22.44 -21.76
CA ARG A 619 3.91 22.37 -20.42
C ARG A 619 4.54 20.98 -20.20
N PRO A 620 5.73 20.88 -19.58
CA PRO A 620 6.34 19.58 -19.33
C PRO A 620 5.45 18.73 -18.41
N THR A 621 5.39 17.42 -18.65
CA THR A 621 4.62 16.47 -17.84
C THR A 621 5.50 15.31 -17.40
N VAL A 622 5.21 14.78 -16.21
CA VAL A 622 5.83 13.56 -15.69
C VAL A 622 4.71 12.59 -15.38
N ALA A 623 4.81 11.37 -15.92
CA ALA A 623 3.85 10.32 -15.69
C ALA A 623 4.40 9.28 -14.70
N LEU A 624 3.52 8.70 -13.90
CA LEU A 624 3.86 7.55 -13.06
C LEU A 624 3.91 6.27 -13.91
N ALA A 625 4.69 5.29 -13.47
CA ALA A 625 4.78 4.00 -14.14
C ALA A 625 3.69 3.04 -13.63
N SER A 626 3.26 2.13 -14.49
CA SER A 626 2.49 0.95 -14.09
C SER A 626 3.44 -0.21 -13.92
N VAL A 627 3.87 -0.42 -12.68
CA VAL A 627 4.74 -1.53 -12.28
C VAL A 627 4.02 -2.41 -11.26
N VAL A 628 4.33 -3.70 -11.29
CA VAL A 628 3.89 -4.68 -10.30
C VAL A 628 5.06 -5.60 -9.94
N MET A 629 5.20 -5.96 -8.68
CA MET A 629 6.07 -7.08 -8.29
C MET A 629 5.19 -8.20 -7.77
N LYS A 630 5.38 -9.43 -8.27
CA LYS A 630 4.45 -10.53 -7.99
C LYS A 630 5.15 -11.85 -7.85
N LEU A 631 4.59 -12.70 -6.99
CA LEU A 631 4.97 -14.10 -6.91
C LEU A 631 4.73 -14.77 -8.25
N VAL A 632 5.79 -15.34 -8.81
CA VAL A 632 5.78 -16.06 -10.08
C VAL A 632 6.10 -17.54 -9.89
N GLN A 633 6.83 -17.88 -8.83
CA GLN A 633 7.06 -19.26 -8.43
C GLN A 633 7.02 -19.39 -6.90
N ALA A 634 6.48 -20.50 -6.42
CA ALA A 634 6.53 -20.97 -5.05
C ALA A 634 6.93 -22.45 -5.04
N ARG A 635 7.79 -22.83 -4.09
CA ARG A 635 8.33 -24.18 -3.98
C ARG A 635 8.14 -24.69 -2.55
N PRO A 636 7.61 -25.92 -2.36
CA PRO A 636 7.46 -26.48 -1.05
C PRO A 636 8.83 -26.87 -0.47
N PRO A 637 8.97 -26.97 0.86
CA PRO A 637 10.22 -27.42 1.50
C PRO A 637 10.60 -28.86 1.13
N ARG A 638 9.62 -29.65 0.69
CA ARG A 638 9.75 -31.06 0.35
C ARG A 638 8.69 -31.46 -0.68
N PRO A 639 8.89 -32.55 -1.45
CA PRO A 639 7.85 -33.09 -2.30
C PRO A 639 6.56 -33.36 -1.50
N LEU A 640 5.42 -33.01 -2.07
CA LEU A 640 4.13 -33.31 -1.45
C LEU A 640 3.90 -34.82 -1.43
N PRO A 641 3.22 -35.35 -0.40
CA PRO A 641 2.75 -36.72 -0.43
C PRO A 641 1.80 -36.93 -1.64
N PRO A 642 1.85 -38.10 -2.30
CA PRO A 642 0.94 -38.39 -3.39
C PRO A 642 -0.51 -38.37 -2.92
N LEU A 643 -1.39 -37.73 -3.69
CA LEU A 643 -2.84 -37.74 -3.47
C LEU A 643 -3.46 -38.88 -4.28
N GLY A 644 -3.92 -39.92 -3.59
CA GLY A 644 -4.58 -41.07 -4.22
C GLY A 644 -3.64 -41.98 -5.03
N SER A 645 -4.22 -42.99 -5.68
CA SER A 645 -3.52 -44.05 -6.42
C SER A 645 -3.23 -43.68 -7.89
N ALA A 646 -3.11 -42.40 -8.22
CA ALA A 646 -2.97 -41.98 -9.62
C ALA A 646 -1.55 -42.27 -10.15
N ASP A 647 -1.47 -43.14 -11.16
CA ASP A 647 -0.32 -43.32 -12.05
C ASP A 647 -0.07 -42.02 -12.83
N GLY A 648 0.64 -41.08 -12.20
CA GLY A 648 0.98 -39.81 -12.80
C GLY A 648 1.33 -38.79 -11.72
N ALA A 649 2.60 -38.73 -11.33
CA ALA A 649 3.11 -37.63 -10.53
C ALA A 649 3.06 -36.34 -11.39
N ALA A 650 1.91 -35.67 -11.41
CA ALA A 650 1.82 -34.34 -11.98
C ALA A 650 2.74 -33.42 -11.16
N GLY A 651 3.81 -32.94 -11.80
CA GLY A 651 4.70 -31.96 -11.20
C GLY A 651 3.97 -30.66 -10.87
N LEU A 652 4.59 -29.81 -10.06
CA LEU A 652 4.05 -28.48 -9.77
C LEU A 652 3.87 -27.68 -11.08
N PRO A 653 2.85 -26.81 -11.15
CA PRO A 653 2.71 -25.90 -12.27
C PRO A 653 4.00 -25.08 -12.47
N ALA A 654 4.34 -24.79 -13.72
CA ALA A 654 5.55 -24.05 -14.08
C ALA A 654 5.55 -22.59 -13.56
N SER A 655 4.37 -22.05 -13.23
CA SER A 655 4.16 -20.69 -12.76
C SER A 655 3.03 -20.63 -11.76
N ALA A 656 3.14 -19.74 -10.78
CA ALA A 656 1.98 -19.18 -10.10
C ALA A 656 1.26 -18.23 -11.07
N VAL A 657 -0.08 -18.32 -11.12
CA VAL A 657 -0.88 -17.56 -12.08
C VAL A 657 -1.84 -16.61 -11.35
N LYS A 658 -2.05 -15.42 -11.92
CA LYS A 658 -3.22 -14.56 -11.64
C LYS A 658 -3.94 -14.31 -12.96
N LEU A 659 -5.25 -14.51 -13.01
CA LEU A 659 -6.07 -14.20 -14.19
C LEU A 659 -6.82 -12.87 -14.01
N GLY A 660 -7.71 -12.78 -13.02
CA GLY A 660 -8.66 -11.68 -12.86
C GLY A 660 -9.97 -11.91 -13.61
N ASP A 661 -10.97 -11.08 -13.33
CA ASP A 661 -12.32 -11.13 -13.94
C ASP A 661 -12.43 -10.46 -15.32
N GLY A 662 -11.30 -10.04 -15.91
CA GLY A 662 -11.29 -9.51 -17.27
C GLY A 662 -11.46 -10.61 -18.32
N ALA A 663 -11.89 -10.25 -19.54
CA ALA A 663 -11.75 -11.15 -20.68
C ALA A 663 -10.30 -11.65 -20.75
N VAL A 664 -10.09 -12.93 -21.04
CA VAL A 664 -8.77 -13.62 -21.02
C VAL A 664 -7.71 -12.89 -21.88
N SER A 665 -8.13 -12.02 -22.80
CA SER A 665 -7.29 -11.14 -23.63
C SER A 665 -6.88 -9.81 -22.97
N GLY A 666 -7.37 -9.49 -21.78
CA GLY A 666 -7.07 -8.27 -21.03
C GLY A 666 -5.79 -8.41 -20.21
N GLY A 667 -4.90 -7.41 -20.28
CA GLY A 667 -3.54 -7.41 -19.72
C GLY A 667 -3.38 -7.50 -18.19
N LYS A 668 -4.34 -8.10 -17.46
CA LYS A 668 -4.23 -8.42 -16.04
C LYS A 668 -3.77 -9.86 -15.77
N ALA A 669 -3.87 -10.77 -16.76
CA ALA A 669 -3.36 -12.13 -16.67
C ALA A 669 -1.83 -12.16 -16.59
N GLN A 670 -1.27 -12.98 -15.70
CA GLN A 670 0.15 -12.96 -15.39
C GLN A 670 0.71 -14.33 -15.05
N VAL A 671 1.92 -14.55 -15.55
CA VAL A 671 2.76 -15.74 -15.37
C VAL A 671 4.22 -15.31 -15.22
N ASP A 672 5.08 -16.26 -14.91
CA ASP A 672 6.52 -16.07 -14.78
C ASP A 672 7.13 -15.54 -16.10
N PRO A 673 7.71 -14.32 -16.10
CA PRO A 673 8.31 -13.71 -17.29
C PRO A 673 9.59 -14.40 -17.77
N ARG A 674 10.12 -15.36 -17.02
CA ARG A 674 11.27 -16.20 -17.41
C ARG A 674 10.84 -17.39 -18.27
N LEU A 675 9.55 -17.73 -18.31
CA LEU A 675 9.06 -18.85 -19.10
C LEU A 675 9.12 -18.54 -20.60
N PRO A 676 9.56 -19.50 -21.44
CA PRO A 676 9.41 -19.38 -22.88
C PRO A 676 7.94 -19.14 -23.26
N PRO A 677 7.65 -18.44 -24.39
CA PRO A 677 6.28 -18.07 -24.76
C PRO A 677 5.29 -19.25 -24.78
N ALA A 678 5.72 -20.43 -25.26
CA ALA A 678 4.90 -21.63 -25.29
C ALA A 678 4.53 -22.15 -23.88
N ALA A 679 5.47 -22.12 -22.94
CA ALA A 679 5.23 -22.54 -21.55
C ALA A 679 4.36 -21.52 -20.80
N ALA A 680 4.58 -20.23 -21.04
CA ALA A 680 3.72 -19.16 -20.53
C ALA A 680 2.27 -19.30 -21.02
N ALA A 681 2.08 -19.54 -22.33
CA ALA A 681 0.77 -19.77 -22.91
C ALA A 681 0.08 -21.03 -22.35
N ALA A 682 0.82 -22.13 -22.19
CA ALA A 682 0.29 -23.36 -21.59
C ALA A 682 -0.14 -23.17 -20.13
N ALA A 683 0.64 -22.44 -19.33
CA ALA A 683 0.29 -22.12 -17.95
C ALA A 683 -0.98 -21.26 -17.85
N LEU A 684 -1.13 -20.27 -18.74
CA LEU A 684 -2.34 -19.45 -18.82
C LEU A 684 -3.55 -20.27 -19.27
N ALA A 685 -3.41 -21.11 -20.30
CA ALA A 685 -4.49 -21.96 -20.79
C ALA A 685 -5.01 -22.89 -19.69
N ALA A 686 -4.11 -23.57 -18.97
CA ALA A 686 -4.49 -24.44 -17.85
C ALA A 686 -5.25 -23.70 -16.73
N ALA A 687 -4.81 -22.48 -16.39
CA ALA A 687 -5.51 -21.66 -15.41
C ALA A 687 -6.90 -21.22 -15.89
N VAL A 688 -7.04 -20.88 -17.17
CA VAL A 688 -8.32 -20.48 -17.79
C VAL A 688 -9.28 -21.67 -17.84
N ASP A 689 -8.81 -22.85 -18.25
CA ASP A 689 -9.62 -24.07 -18.31
C ASP A 689 -10.16 -24.45 -16.93
N MET A 690 -9.33 -24.35 -15.88
CA MET A 690 -9.75 -24.55 -14.50
C MET A 690 -10.82 -23.53 -14.06
N ALA A 691 -10.65 -22.24 -14.41
CA ALA A 691 -11.61 -21.21 -14.06
C ALA A 691 -12.96 -21.37 -14.79
N HIS A 692 -12.92 -21.68 -16.09
CA HIS A 692 -14.13 -21.91 -16.89
C HIS A 692 -14.84 -23.20 -16.51
N GLY A 693 -14.10 -24.29 -16.27
CA GLY A 693 -14.68 -25.57 -15.84
C GLY A 693 -15.46 -25.42 -14.54
N ALA A 694 -14.92 -24.69 -13.57
CA ALA A 694 -15.60 -24.42 -12.31
C ALA A 694 -16.84 -23.53 -12.47
N ALA A 695 -16.76 -22.48 -13.30
CA ALA A 695 -17.88 -21.58 -13.54
C ALA A 695 -19.02 -22.26 -14.31
N ALA A 696 -18.71 -23.06 -15.33
CA ALA A 696 -19.68 -23.80 -16.12
C ALA A 696 -20.37 -24.92 -15.34
N ALA A 697 -19.71 -25.46 -14.30
CA ALA A 697 -20.25 -26.49 -13.44
C ALA A 697 -21.19 -25.96 -12.34
N ALA A 698 -21.52 -24.67 -12.31
CA ALA A 698 -22.39 -24.07 -11.29
C ALA A 698 -23.89 -24.09 -11.69
N PRO A 699 -24.81 -24.53 -10.80
CA PRO A 699 -24.57 -25.09 -9.47
C PRO A 699 -24.05 -26.53 -9.54
N LEU A 700 -22.99 -26.82 -8.77
CA LEU A 700 -22.45 -28.17 -8.66
C LEU A 700 -23.53 -29.11 -8.11
N CYS A 701 -23.64 -30.32 -8.66
CA CYS A 701 -24.53 -31.34 -8.11
C CYS A 701 -24.11 -31.72 -6.69
N GLU A 702 -25.02 -32.33 -5.91
CA GLU A 702 -24.77 -32.67 -4.51
C GLU A 702 -23.52 -33.55 -4.32
N ALA A 703 -23.31 -34.52 -5.21
CA ALA A 703 -22.11 -35.37 -5.19
C ALA A 703 -20.83 -34.57 -5.44
N ALA A 704 -20.83 -33.63 -6.39
CA ALA A 704 -19.69 -32.76 -6.66
C ALA A 704 -19.42 -31.79 -5.49
N ALA A 705 -20.47 -31.25 -4.86
CA ALA A 705 -20.32 -30.41 -3.67
C ALA A 705 -19.73 -31.17 -2.48
N ALA A 706 -20.13 -32.43 -2.27
CA ALA A 706 -19.56 -33.31 -1.25
C ALA A 706 -18.08 -33.62 -1.53
N ALA A 707 -17.73 -33.90 -2.79
CA ALA A 707 -16.36 -34.12 -3.23
C ALA A 707 -15.47 -32.90 -2.98
N VAL A 708 -15.91 -31.70 -3.39
CA VAL A 708 -15.20 -30.44 -3.15
C VAL A 708 -14.99 -30.21 -1.65
N SER A 709 -16.01 -30.44 -0.82
CA SER A 709 -15.93 -30.28 0.64
C SER A 709 -14.91 -31.24 1.26
N SER A 710 -14.90 -32.51 0.84
CA SER A 710 -13.96 -33.53 1.30
C SER A 710 -12.51 -33.17 0.94
N VAL A 711 -12.26 -32.77 -0.31
CA VAL A 711 -10.90 -32.42 -0.76
C VAL A 711 -10.40 -31.15 -0.08
N LEU A 712 -11.25 -30.14 0.10
CA LEU A 712 -10.90 -28.92 0.82
C LEU A 712 -10.56 -29.20 2.29
N ALA A 713 -11.31 -30.09 2.95
CA ALA A 713 -11.03 -30.50 4.32
C ALA A 713 -9.70 -31.28 4.43
N GLU A 714 -9.43 -32.20 3.51
CA GLU A 714 -8.15 -32.93 3.43
C GLU A 714 -6.97 -31.98 3.24
N ALA A 715 -7.10 -31.02 2.32
CA ALA A 715 -6.06 -30.02 2.06
C ALA A 715 -5.81 -29.13 3.29
N TYR A 716 -6.89 -28.72 3.98
CA TYR A 716 -6.79 -27.94 5.21
C TYR A 716 -6.05 -28.73 6.31
N GLU A 717 -6.45 -29.97 6.59
CA GLU A 717 -5.80 -30.80 7.61
C GLU A 717 -4.34 -31.11 7.24
N ALA A 718 -4.03 -31.35 5.97
CA ALA A 718 -2.66 -31.59 5.51
C ALA A 718 -1.75 -30.38 5.76
N VAL A 719 -2.23 -29.16 5.51
CA VAL A 719 -1.45 -27.94 5.76
C VAL A 719 -1.35 -27.65 7.25
N VAL A 720 -2.48 -27.65 7.96
CA VAL A 720 -2.58 -27.12 9.33
C VAL A 720 -2.09 -28.12 10.38
N ARG A 721 -2.37 -29.43 10.19
CA ARG A 721 -1.97 -30.49 11.13
C ARG A 721 -0.86 -31.38 10.61
N GLY A 722 -0.86 -31.67 9.30
CA GLY A 722 0.18 -32.48 8.66
C GLY A 722 1.47 -31.73 8.35
N GLY A 723 1.47 -30.40 8.45
CA GLY A 723 2.66 -29.57 8.23
C GLY A 723 3.27 -29.75 6.84
N VAL A 724 2.47 -30.07 5.80
CA VAL A 724 3.02 -30.41 4.46
C VAL A 724 3.82 -29.27 3.82
N LEU A 725 3.54 -28.02 4.20
CA LEU A 725 4.23 -26.82 3.74
C LEU A 725 5.22 -26.24 4.78
N LYS A 726 5.41 -26.92 5.90
CA LYS A 726 6.38 -26.51 6.94
C LYS A 726 7.76 -27.10 6.71
N ALA A 727 8.79 -26.38 7.16
CA ALA A 727 10.17 -26.85 7.12
C ALA A 727 10.36 -28.13 7.95
N THR A 728 9.68 -28.20 9.10
CA THR A 728 9.62 -29.39 9.97
C THR A 728 8.16 -29.85 10.07
N PRO A 729 7.85 -31.14 9.86
CA PRO A 729 6.48 -31.67 9.92
C PRO A 729 5.77 -31.38 11.24
#